data_AF-A0A9Q0T1C3-F1
#
_entry.id   AF-A0A9Q0T1C3-F1
#
_cell.length_a   1.000
_cell.length_b   1.000
_cell.length_c   1.000
_cell.angle_alpha   90.00
_cell.angle_beta   90.00
_cell.angle_gamma   90.00
#
_symmetry.space_group_name_H-M   'P 1'
#
loop_
_entity.id
_entity.type
_entity.pdbx_description
1 polymer ?
#
loop_
_entity_poly.entity_id
_entity_poly.type
_entity_poly.pdbx_seq_one_letter_code
_entity_poly.pdbx_strand_id
1 'polypeptide(L)'
;MECLFVTEEFLRELKGGNHSFRLPHPVPILRFLYELSWNLVRGELPFQKCKAALGSVEFVDKVSAVGLGSNFADIISQMAQDLTMTAEYRTRLIKLAKWLVESALVPLRFFQERCEEEFLWEAEMIKIKAQDLKGKEVRLNTRLLYQQTKFNLLREESEGYAKLVTLLHRGSEDTTENTSAVTIGIIKSLIGHFDLDPNRVFDIVLECFELQPDSNVFLELIPIFPKSHASQILGFKFQYYQRIELNSHVPCGLYKLTALLVKEEFIDLDSICAHLLPKDDDAFEHYNTFSAKRLDEANKIGKINLAATGKDLMDDEKQGDVTVDLFAALDMEAEAVAQRFSELENNQTLGLLTGFLSVDDWNHAHILFERLSPLNPVAHTQICNGLLRLIEKSVSSAYNIIRQTRVRRSVSPGIASIDAMGVTSSSGHVSFIDLPKEFFQMLVTVGPYLYRDTLLLHKVCRVLRGYYMSALELLDSGDGALNGELLIPGKRVHRLHLREARSRVEEALGACLLPSLQLVPANPAVGQEIWEVMNLLPYEVRYRLYGEWEKDDERNPVVLAARQTAKLDTRRILKRLAKENLKPLGRMVAKLAHANPMTVLRTIVHQIESYRDMISPVVDAFKYLTQLEYDILEHVVIERLAQGGRDKLKDDGLNLSDWLQSLASFWGHLCKKYPSMELRGLFQYLGNQLKKGQGIELVVLQELVQQMANVQYTENLTEEQLDAMAGSETLRYQATSFGVTRNNKVSMLPLSVPSNFSKLCFN
;
A
#
# COMPACT_ATOMS: atom_id res chain seq x y z
N MET A 1 -60.41 21.71 60.14
CA MET A 1 -60.05 20.64 61.11
C MET A 1 -60.56 21.07 62.47
N GLU A 2 -61.58 20.38 63.00
CA GLU A 2 -61.96 20.54 64.41
C GLU A 2 -60.87 19.89 65.27
N CYS A 3 -60.27 20.66 66.19
CA CYS A 3 -59.29 20.13 67.13
C CYS A 3 -60.04 19.39 68.24
N LEU A 4 -59.77 18.10 68.40
CA LEU A 4 -60.48 17.24 69.36
C LEU A 4 -59.87 17.29 70.76
N PHE A 5 -58.56 17.57 70.85
CA PHE A 5 -57.80 17.49 72.11
C PHE A 5 -57.11 18.81 72.46
N VAL A 6 -56.72 19.61 71.48
CA VAL A 6 -56.20 20.98 71.69
C VAL A 6 -57.36 21.97 71.49
N THR A 7 -58.26 22.06 72.46
CA THR A 7 -59.44 22.95 72.41
C THR A 7 -59.08 24.40 72.78
N GLU A 8 -59.97 25.37 72.47
CA GLU A 8 -59.75 26.79 72.81
C GLU A 8 -59.58 27.02 74.32
N GLU A 9 -60.24 26.21 75.17
CA GLU A 9 -60.11 26.25 76.62
C GLU A 9 -58.70 25.83 77.06
N PHE A 10 -58.19 24.71 76.52
CA PHE A 10 -56.84 24.23 76.76
C PHE A 10 -55.77 25.25 76.35
N LEU A 11 -55.96 25.90 75.20
CA LEU A 11 -55.09 26.99 74.74
C LEU A 11 -55.12 28.22 75.66
N ARG A 12 -56.29 28.54 76.23
CA ARG A 12 -56.47 29.68 77.16
C ARG A 12 -55.74 29.43 78.49
N GLU A 13 -55.81 28.23 79.02
CA GLU A 13 -55.15 27.87 80.29
C GLU A 13 -53.63 27.77 80.15
N LEU A 14 -53.14 27.21 79.04
CA LEU A 14 -51.71 27.25 78.72
C LEU A 14 -51.22 28.69 78.51
N LYS A 15 -52.02 29.58 77.90
CA LYS A 15 -51.71 31.02 77.78
C LYS A 15 -51.66 31.72 79.14
N GLY A 16 -52.57 31.39 80.05
CA GLY A 16 -52.66 31.94 81.41
C GLY A 16 -51.57 31.49 82.38
N GLY A 17 -50.72 30.52 82.01
CA GLY A 17 -49.57 30.09 82.83
C GLY A 17 -49.92 29.07 83.92
N ASN A 18 -51.04 28.36 83.80
CA ASN A 18 -51.48 27.41 84.81
C ASN A 18 -50.79 26.05 84.60
N HIS A 19 -49.69 25.79 85.32
CA HIS A 19 -48.88 24.58 85.18
C HIS A 19 -49.52 23.30 85.77
N SER A 20 -50.67 23.43 86.46
CA SER A 20 -51.40 22.34 87.12
C SER A 20 -52.54 21.76 86.30
N PHE A 21 -52.86 22.34 85.14
CA PHE A 21 -53.92 21.83 84.27
C PHE A 21 -53.49 20.51 83.63
N ARG A 22 -54.34 19.48 83.71
CA ARG A 22 -54.15 18.20 83.02
C ARG A 22 -55.41 17.82 82.26
N LEU A 23 -55.24 17.34 81.03
CA LEU A 23 -56.35 16.78 80.26
C LEU A 23 -56.89 15.52 80.97
N PRO A 24 -58.22 15.36 81.09
CA PRO A 24 -58.80 14.36 81.98
C PRO A 24 -58.72 12.92 81.45
N HIS A 25 -58.46 12.71 80.15
CA HIS A 25 -58.45 11.38 79.51
C HIS A 25 -57.16 11.16 78.72
N PRO A 26 -56.62 9.92 78.67
CA PRO A 26 -55.44 9.62 77.88
C PRO A 26 -55.65 9.89 76.39
N VAL A 27 -54.68 10.55 75.74
CA VAL A 27 -54.83 11.02 74.35
C VAL A 27 -53.93 10.23 73.38
N PRO A 28 -54.37 9.95 72.14
CA PRO A 28 -53.50 9.40 71.10
C PRO A 28 -52.37 10.39 70.74
N ILE A 29 -51.12 9.91 70.77
CA ILE A 29 -49.92 10.74 70.62
C ILE A 29 -49.89 11.47 69.29
N LEU A 30 -50.02 10.75 68.16
CA LEU A 30 -49.90 11.36 66.83
C LEU A 30 -50.96 12.44 66.59
N ARG A 31 -52.20 12.20 67.03
CA ARG A 31 -53.29 13.15 66.86
C ARG A 31 -53.10 14.40 67.72
N PHE A 32 -52.69 14.22 68.98
CA PHE A 32 -52.40 15.33 69.88
C PHE A 32 -51.20 16.17 69.39
N LEU A 33 -50.10 15.51 69.00
CA LEU A 33 -48.91 16.17 68.50
C LEU A 33 -49.17 16.93 67.18
N TYR A 34 -50.02 16.41 66.31
CA TYR A 34 -50.45 17.09 65.09
C TYR A 34 -51.27 18.33 65.42
N GLU A 35 -52.30 18.21 66.27
CA GLU A 35 -53.13 19.34 66.69
C GLU A 35 -52.29 20.41 67.43
N LEU A 36 -51.34 20.00 68.27
CA LEU A 36 -50.42 20.88 68.96
C LEU A 36 -49.50 21.61 67.96
N SER A 37 -48.89 20.89 67.02
CA SER A 37 -48.02 21.46 66.00
C SER A 37 -48.78 22.42 65.08
N TRP A 38 -50.02 22.09 64.72
CA TRP A 38 -50.89 22.95 63.92
C TRP A 38 -51.26 24.25 64.65
N ASN A 39 -51.61 24.19 65.94
CA ASN A 39 -51.91 25.38 66.74
C ASN A 39 -50.67 26.26 66.99
N LEU A 40 -49.49 25.67 67.15
CA LEU A 40 -48.21 26.39 67.20
C LEU A 40 -47.92 27.12 65.88
N VAL A 41 -48.19 26.47 64.74
CA VAL A 41 -48.03 27.07 63.41
C VAL A 41 -49.05 28.18 63.14
N ARG A 42 -50.31 28.04 63.59
CA ARG A 42 -51.33 29.11 63.54
C ARG A 42 -51.00 30.30 64.44
N GLY A 43 -49.97 30.19 65.29
CA GLY A 43 -49.56 31.23 66.24
C GLY A 43 -50.52 31.39 67.42
N GLU A 44 -51.41 30.42 67.60
CA GLU A 44 -52.35 30.40 68.71
C GLU A 44 -51.66 30.01 70.01
N LEU A 45 -50.45 29.43 69.99
CA LEU A 45 -49.65 29.12 71.17
C LEU A 45 -48.17 29.49 70.93
N PRO A 46 -47.46 30.12 71.89
CA PRO A 46 -46.02 30.35 71.80
C PRO A 46 -45.20 29.05 71.87
N PHE A 47 -44.12 28.92 71.09
CA PHE A 47 -43.27 27.72 71.02
C PHE A 47 -42.73 27.26 72.38
N GLN A 48 -42.36 28.20 73.26
CA GLN A 48 -41.84 27.91 74.61
C GLN A 48 -42.82 27.10 75.49
N LYS A 49 -44.14 27.18 75.20
CA LYS A 49 -45.17 26.47 75.96
C LYS A 49 -45.40 25.03 75.47
N CYS A 50 -44.73 24.60 74.41
CA CYS A 50 -44.84 23.23 73.89
C CYS A 50 -44.40 22.16 74.92
N LYS A 51 -43.32 22.39 75.68
CA LYS A 51 -42.91 21.49 76.77
C LYS A 51 -43.95 21.41 77.90
N ALA A 52 -44.59 22.53 78.23
CA ALA A 52 -45.65 22.58 79.23
C ALA A 52 -46.92 21.85 78.74
N ALA A 53 -47.28 22.00 77.45
CA ALA A 53 -48.38 21.27 76.83
C ALA A 53 -48.12 19.75 76.85
N LEU A 54 -46.90 19.30 76.53
CA LEU A 54 -46.52 17.88 76.62
C LEU A 54 -46.56 17.34 78.07
N GLY A 55 -46.23 18.17 79.06
CA GLY A 55 -46.29 17.80 80.48
C GLY A 55 -47.71 17.78 81.08
N SER A 56 -48.69 18.36 80.39
CA SER A 56 -50.10 18.45 80.82
C SER A 56 -50.97 17.26 80.37
N VAL A 57 -50.40 16.29 79.65
CA VAL A 57 -51.16 15.20 79.02
C VAL A 57 -50.58 13.84 79.38
N GLU A 58 -51.45 12.89 79.68
CA GLU A 58 -51.10 11.47 79.73
C GLU A 58 -51.43 10.83 78.38
N PHE A 59 -50.47 10.13 77.80
CA PHE A 59 -50.64 9.47 76.50
C PHE A 59 -51.11 8.03 76.68
N VAL A 60 -51.91 7.55 75.72
CA VAL A 60 -52.39 6.16 75.69
C VAL A 60 -51.23 5.16 75.65
N ASP A 61 -50.16 5.48 74.91
CA ASP A 61 -48.96 4.64 74.77
C ASP A 61 -47.77 5.18 75.58
N LYS A 62 -47.03 4.30 76.27
CA LYS A 62 -45.77 4.64 76.92
C LYS A 62 -44.66 4.75 75.87
N VAL A 63 -44.33 5.97 75.45
CA VAL A 63 -43.28 6.22 74.43
C VAL A 63 -42.04 6.82 75.08
N SER A 64 -40.87 6.35 74.67
CA SER A 64 -39.59 6.94 75.09
C SER A 64 -39.44 8.36 74.56
N ALA A 65 -38.62 9.19 75.21
CA ALA A 65 -38.33 10.55 74.72
C ALA A 65 -37.86 10.57 73.25
N VAL A 66 -37.15 9.51 72.81
CA VAL A 66 -36.72 9.33 71.42
C VAL A 66 -37.88 9.05 70.47
N GLY A 67 -38.86 8.25 70.89
CA GLY A 67 -40.06 7.97 70.09
C GLY A 67 -40.98 9.19 69.95
N LEU A 68 -41.08 10.03 70.99
CA LEU A 68 -41.81 11.30 70.92
C LEU A 68 -41.15 12.25 69.90
N GLY A 69 -39.81 12.34 69.91
CA GLY A 69 -39.04 13.11 68.93
C GLY A 69 -39.19 12.60 67.49
N SER A 70 -39.25 11.27 67.29
CA SER A 70 -39.53 10.68 65.98
C SER A 70 -40.92 11.08 65.46
N ASN A 71 -41.94 10.99 66.31
CA ASN A 71 -43.31 11.33 65.92
C ASN A 71 -43.46 12.82 65.57
N PHE A 72 -42.78 13.71 66.29
CA PHE A 72 -42.72 15.13 65.94
C PHE A 72 -42.05 15.37 64.58
N ALA A 73 -40.96 14.67 64.28
CA ALA A 73 -40.28 14.78 62.99
C ALA A 73 -41.18 14.32 61.84
N ASP A 74 -41.95 13.23 62.01
CA ASP A 74 -42.89 12.73 61.00
C ASP A 74 -44.00 13.73 60.71
N ILE A 75 -44.61 14.26 61.77
CA ILE A 75 -45.72 15.23 61.67
C ILE A 75 -45.24 16.51 60.98
N ILE A 76 -44.08 17.04 61.36
CA ILE A 76 -43.53 18.26 60.77
C ILE A 76 -43.09 18.02 59.33
N SER A 77 -42.52 16.85 59.02
CA SER A 77 -42.18 16.51 57.63
C SER A 77 -43.42 16.46 56.75
N GLN A 78 -44.49 15.81 57.21
CA GLN A 78 -45.78 15.78 56.50
C GLN A 78 -46.41 17.16 56.34
N MET A 79 -46.32 18.01 57.37
CA MET A 79 -46.78 19.40 57.29
C MET A 79 -45.93 20.24 56.32
N ALA A 80 -44.64 19.97 56.22
CA ALA A 80 -43.74 20.70 55.31
C ALA A 80 -44.01 20.41 53.82
N GLN A 81 -44.58 19.23 53.53
CA GLN A 81 -44.99 18.79 52.19
C GLN A 81 -46.33 19.40 51.72
N ASP A 82 -47.08 20.05 52.60
CA ASP A 82 -48.35 20.66 52.23
C ASP A 82 -48.14 21.96 51.42
N LEU A 83 -48.30 21.84 50.09
CA LEU A 83 -48.18 22.94 49.14
C LEU A 83 -49.30 23.99 49.27
N THR A 84 -50.39 23.69 50.00
CA THR A 84 -51.52 24.61 50.19
C THR A 84 -51.33 25.56 51.38
N MET A 85 -50.26 25.39 52.16
CA MET A 85 -49.95 26.26 53.29
C MET A 85 -49.54 27.68 52.85
N THR A 86 -50.13 28.69 53.50
CA THR A 86 -49.74 30.10 53.28
C THR A 86 -48.29 30.36 53.73
N ALA A 87 -47.65 31.37 53.12
CA ALA A 87 -46.25 31.74 53.44
C ALA A 87 -46.04 32.09 54.93
N GLU A 88 -47.03 32.70 55.58
CA GLU A 88 -46.97 33.02 57.01
C GLU A 88 -46.93 31.75 57.88
N TYR A 89 -47.73 30.73 57.56
CA TYR A 89 -47.71 29.47 58.29
C TYR A 89 -46.45 28.65 57.98
N ARG A 90 -45.95 28.68 56.74
CA ARG A 90 -44.68 28.02 56.37
C ARG A 90 -43.49 28.59 57.15
N THR A 91 -43.38 29.92 57.26
CA THR A 91 -42.30 30.56 58.07
C THR A 91 -42.39 30.22 59.55
N ARG A 92 -43.60 30.05 60.11
CA ARG A 92 -43.80 29.60 61.49
C ARG A 92 -43.47 28.13 61.68
N LEU A 93 -43.77 27.28 60.70
CA LEU A 93 -43.38 25.87 60.68
C LEU A 93 -41.84 25.71 60.69
N ILE A 94 -41.14 26.51 59.88
CA ILE A 94 -39.67 26.55 59.88
C ILE A 94 -39.12 26.95 61.25
N LYS A 95 -39.69 27.99 61.88
CA LYS A 95 -39.30 28.42 63.23
C LYS A 95 -39.60 27.37 64.30
N LEU A 96 -40.72 26.65 64.18
CA LEU A 96 -41.08 25.54 65.06
C LEU A 96 -40.06 24.39 64.93
N ALA A 97 -39.70 24.01 63.71
CA ALA A 97 -38.71 22.97 63.45
C ALA A 97 -37.33 23.34 64.04
N LYS A 98 -36.87 24.58 63.84
CA LYS A 98 -35.63 25.10 64.47
C LYS A 98 -35.72 25.02 65.99
N TRP A 99 -36.82 25.49 66.58
CA TRP A 99 -37.01 25.47 68.03
C TRP A 99 -37.04 24.04 68.61
N LEU A 100 -37.60 23.06 67.90
CA LEU A 100 -37.64 21.67 68.35
C LEU A 100 -36.25 21.01 68.38
N VAL A 101 -35.38 21.38 67.45
CA VAL A 101 -33.97 20.97 67.47
C VAL A 101 -33.21 21.69 68.59
N GLU A 102 -33.35 23.01 68.71
CA GLU A 102 -32.69 23.81 69.76
C GLU A 102 -33.11 23.41 71.18
N SER A 103 -34.37 23.04 71.36
CA SER A 103 -34.92 22.61 72.65
C SER A 103 -34.62 21.15 73.00
N ALA A 104 -33.87 20.45 72.15
CA ALA A 104 -33.49 19.04 72.23
C ALA A 104 -34.69 18.06 72.29
N LEU A 105 -35.87 18.48 71.81
CA LEU A 105 -37.05 17.64 71.72
C LEU A 105 -37.00 16.69 70.51
N VAL A 106 -36.38 17.14 69.41
CA VAL A 106 -36.17 16.34 68.20
C VAL A 106 -34.70 16.34 67.82
N PRO A 107 -34.02 15.18 67.77
CA PRO A 107 -32.66 15.09 67.24
C PRO A 107 -32.58 15.54 65.77
N LEU A 108 -31.57 16.34 65.42
CA LEU A 108 -31.36 16.86 64.05
C LEU A 108 -31.37 15.76 62.97
N ARG A 109 -30.83 14.56 63.28
CA ARG A 109 -30.80 13.42 62.36
C ARG A 109 -32.18 13.03 61.81
N PHE A 110 -33.25 13.14 62.61
CA PHE A 110 -34.58 12.71 62.20
C PHE A 110 -35.19 13.64 61.15
N PHE A 111 -34.87 14.93 61.21
CA PHE A 111 -35.25 15.85 60.14
C PHE A 111 -34.42 15.59 58.88
N GLN A 112 -33.10 15.35 59.03
CA GLN A 112 -32.22 15.06 57.88
C GLN A 112 -32.58 13.77 57.14
N GLU A 113 -33.14 12.77 57.83
CA GLU A 113 -33.58 11.51 57.22
C GLU A 113 -34.93 11.62 56.49
N ARG A 114 -35.79 12.57 56.86
CA ARG A 114 -37.23 12.53 56.50
C ARG A 114 -37.76 13.75 55.78
N CYS A 115 -37.09 14.90 55.88
CA CYS A 115 -37.54 16.13 55.24
C CYS A 115 -36.90 16.32 53.86
N GLU A 116 -37.64 17.01 52.98
CA GLU A 116 -37.19 17.39 51.65
C GLU A 116 -36.04 18.43 51.68
N GLU A 117 -35.25 18.47 50.61
CA GLU A 117 -34.01 19.23 50.57
C GLU A 117 -34.25 20.74 50.70
N GLU A 118 -35.38 21.22 50.16
CA GLU A 118 -35.79 22.63 50.23
C GLU A 118 -36.14 23.05 51.66
N PHE A 119 -36.89 22.22 52.38
CA PHE A 119 -37.27 22.50 53.77
C PHE A 119 -36.05 22.45 54.71
N LEU A 120 -35.15 21.48 54.50
CA LEU A 120 -33.91 21.37 55.28
C LEU A 120 -33.01 22.60 55.09
N TRP A 121 -32.94 23.15 53.88
CA TRP A 121 -32.20 24.38 53.59
C TRP A 121 -32.87 25.61 54.22
N GLU A 122 -34.18 25.77 54.03
CA GLU A 122 -34.97 26.87 54.63
C GLU A 122 -34.89 26.89 56.16
N ALA A 123 -34.84 25.70 56.79
CA ALA A 123 -34.69 25.53 58.23
C ALA A 123 -33.24 25.57 58.73
N GLU A 124 -32.26 25.86 57.87
CA GLU A 124 -30.82 25.89 58.21
C GLU A 124 -30.32 24.60 58.90
N MET A 125 -30.98 23.47 58.62
CA MET A 125 -30.65 22.14 59.18
C MET A 125 -29.54 21.43 58.38
N ILE A 126 -29.20 21.98 57.21
CA ILE A 126 -28.10 21.57 56.34
C ILE A 126 -27.28 22.81 55.91
N LYS A 127 -25.98 22.62 55.70
CA LYS A 127 -25.06 23.69 55.24
C LYS A 127 -24.93 23.77 53.72
N ILE A 128 -25.49 22.80 53.00
CA ILE A 128 -25.42 22.67 51.54
C ILE A 128 -26.74 23.19 50.97
N LYS A 129 -26.70 23.93 49.85
CA LYS A 129 -27.91 24.39 49.16
C LYS A 129 -28.77 23.20 48.70
N ALA A 130 -30.09 23.34 48.74
CA ALA A 130 -31.03 22.29 48.38
C ALA A 130 -30.74 21.64 46.99
N GLN A 131 -30.46 22.47 45.98
CA GLN A 131 -30.13 21.99 44.62
C GLN A 131 -28.87 21.13 44.56
N ASP A 132 -27.84 21.48 45.33
CA ASP A 132 -26.57 20.73 45.37
C ASP A 132 -26.74 19.39 46.13
N LEU A 133 -27.59 19.36 47.16
CA LEU A 133 -27.92 18.13 47.88
C LEU A 133 -28.68 17.16 46.97
N LYS A 134 -29.70 17.64 46.25
CA LYS A 134 -30.44 16.87 45.26
C LYS A 134 -29.53 16.34 44.14
N GLY A 135 -28.62 17.16 43.65
CA GLY A 135 -27.61 16.75 42.68
C GLY A 135 -26.68 15.64 43.21
N LYS A 136 -26.28 15.69 44.48
CA LYS A 136 -25.50 14.62 45.13
C LYS A 136 -26.30 13.34 45.31
N GLU A 137 -27.56 13.45 45.72
CA GLU A 137 -28.46 12.31 45.84
C GLU A 137 -28.64 11.60 44.49
N VAL A 138 -28.93 12.35 43.42
CA VAL A 138 -29.06 11.78 42.07
C VAL A 138 -27.78 11.07 41.63
N ARG A 139 -26.60 11.65 41.89
CA ARG A 139 -25.31 11.01 41.57
C ARG A 139 -25.09 9.73 42.38
N LEU A 140 -25.45 9.74 43.66
CA LEU A 140 -25.31 8.59 44.55
C LEU A 140 -26.26 7.47 44.13
N ASN A 141 -27.54 7.78 43.90
CA ASN A 141 -28.54 6.82 43.41
C ASN A 141 -28.13 6.28 42.05
N THR A 142 -27.65 7.13 41.15
CA THR A 142 -27.14 6.67 39.84
C THR A 142 -25.99 5.68 40.00
N ARG A 143 -25.04 5.98 40.88
CA ARG A 143 -23.91 5.10 41.18
C ARG A 143 -24.35 3.78 41.80
N LEU A 144 -25.28 3.80 42.75
CA LEU A 144 -25.74 2.58 43.42
C LEU A 144 -26.60 1.68 42.51
N LEU A 145 -27.41 2.28 41.64
CA LEU A 145 -28.42 1.55 40.86
C LEU A 145 -27.96 1.17 39.45
N TYR A 146 -27.10 1.97 38.82
CA TYR A 146 -26.75 1.79 37.39
C TYR A 146 -25.27 1.50 37.13
N GLN A 147 -24.38 1.77 38.09
CA GLN A 147 -22.96 1.45 37.89
C GLN A 147 -22.73 -0.04 38.15
N GLN A 148 -22.42 -0.78 37.09
CA GLN A 148 -21.93 -2.15 37.22
C GLN A 148 -20.56 -2.15 37.91
N THR A 149 -20.37 -3.03 38.88
CA THR A 149 -19.07 -3.31 39.48
C THR A 149 -18.25 -4.11 38.49
N LYS A 150 -17.36 -3.41 37.77
CA LYS A 150 -16.38 -4.02 36.88
C LYS A 150 -15.02 -3.39 37.12
N PHE A 151 -14.00 -4.22 37.16
CA PHE A 151 -12.64 -3.78 37.42
C PHE A 151 -11.87 -3.73 36.12
N ASN A 152 -11.41 -2.55 35.73
CA ASN A 152 -10.72 -2.30 34.46
C ASN A 152 -9.22 -2.08 34.67
N LEU A 153 -8.80 -1.72 35.88
CA LEU A 153 -7.40 -1.44 36.19
C LEU A 153 -6.74 -2.62 36.88
N LEU A 154 -5.49 -2.90 36.52
CA LEU A 154 -4.72 -4.01 37.10
C LEU A 154 -4.57 -3.92 38.63
N ARG A 155 -4.60 -2.70 39.18
CA ARG A 155 -4.49 -2.46 40.63
C ARG A 155 -5.79 -2.72 41.39
N GLU A 156 -6.93 -2.75 40.69
CA GLU A 156 -8.23 -2.97 41.31
C GLU A 156 -8.39 -4.47 41.63
N GLU A 157 -8.08 -5.34 40.67
CA GLU A 157 -8.16 -6.80 40.84
C GLU A 157 -6.88 -7.51 40.36
N SER A 158 -5.82 -7.39 41.16
CA SER A 158 -4.49 -7.92 40.81
C SER A 158 -4.45 -9.44 40.70
N GLU A 159 -5.19 -10.17 41.53
CA GLU A 159 -5.25 -11.63 41.49
C GLU A 159 -5.92 -12.16 40.20
N GLY A 160 -7.06 -11.57 39.82
CA GLY A 160 -7.80 -11.97 38.62
C GLY A 160 -6.95 -11.80 37.35
N TYR A 161 -6.32 -10.64 37.20
CA TYR A 161 -5.43 -10.39 36.05
C TYR A 161 -4.15 -11.24 36.08
N ALA A 162 -3.55 -11.50 37.25
CA ALA A 162 -2.38 -12.37 37.36
C ALA A 162 -2.70 -13.81 36.94
N LYS A 163 -3.86 -14.35 37.36
CA LYS A 163 -4.33 -15.68 36.94
C LYS A 163 -4.59 -15.74 35.43
N LEU A 164 -5.18 -14.70 34.85
CA LEU A 164 -5.39 -14.59 33.41
C LEU A 164 -4.07 -14.64 32.63
N VAL A 165 -3.10 -13.78 32.98
CA VAL A 165 -1.81 -13.73 32.28
C VAL A 165 -1.05 -15.07 32.38
N THR A 166 -1.09 -15.70 33.56
CA THR A 166 -0.47 -17.02 33.79
C THR A 166 -1.12 -18.10 32.94
N LEU A 167 -2.44 -18.07 32.79
CA LEU A 167 -3.17 -19.02 31.94
C LEU A 167 -2.78 -18.85 30.47
N LEU A 168 -2.74 -17.61 29.97
CA LEU A 168 -2.40 -17.31 28.58
C LEU A 168 -0.96 -17.72 28.22
N HIS A 169 -0.02 -17.60 29.16
CA HIS A 169 1.36 -18.05 28.95
C HIS A 169 1.53 -19.58 28.97
N ARG A 170 0.70 -20.31 29.73
CA ARG A 170 0.77 -21.79 29.83
C ARG A 170 0.21 -22.52 28.60
N GLY A 171 -0.65 -21.89 27.81
CA GLY A 171 -1.30 -22.50 26.63
C GLY A 171 -0.37 -22.84 25.45
N SER A 172 0.94 -22.57 25.57
CA SER A 172 1.93 -22.76 24.49
C SER A 172 2.47 -24.19 24.35
N GLU A 173 2.28 -25.08 25.34
CA GLU A 173 3.03 -26.36 25.37
C GLU A 173 2.27 -27.59 24.84
N ASP A 174 0.93 -27.59 24.72
CA ASP A 174 0.17 -28.76 24.25
C ASP A 174 -1.09 -28.39 23.42
N THR A 175 -0.94 -28.34 22.09
CA THR A 175 -2.05 -28.09 21.15
C THR A 175 -2.86 -29.37 20.88
N THR A 176 -3.98 -29.52 21.58
CA THR A 176 -5.09 -30.39 21.15
C THR A 176 -6.36 -29.53 21.06
N GLU A 177 -7.27 -29.83 20.13
CA GLU A 177 -8.53 -29.08 19.92
C GLU A 177 -9.39 -28.97 21.21
N ASN A 178 -9.20 -29.87 22.18
CA ASN A 178 -9.90 -29.83 23.45
C ASN A 178 -9.34 -28.76 24.43
N THR A 179 -8.09 -28.33 24.24
CA THR A 179 -7.40 -27.40 25.16
C THR A 179 -7.95 -25.97 25.03
N SER A 180 -8.34 -25.54 23.82
CA SER A 180 -8.85 -24.19 23.59
C SER A 180 -10.24 -23.99 24.21
N ALA A 181 -11.17 -24.92 24.01
CA ALA A 181 -12.50 -24.87 24.62
C ALA A 181 -12.45 -24.83 26.16
N VAL A 182 -11.52 -25.58 26.76
CA VAL A 182 -11.27 -25.54 28.21
C VAL A 182 -10.73 -24.17 28.64
N THR A 183 -9.78 -23.61 27.90
CA THR A 183 -9.21 -22.28 28.16
C THR A 183 -10.27 -21.19 28.07
N ILE A 184 -11.18 -21.26 27.09
CA ILE A 184 -12.33 -20.37 26.94
C ILE A 184 -13.24 -20.43 28.16
N GLY A 185 -13.55 -21.64 28.63
CA GLY A 185 -14.36 -21.84 29.83
C GLY A 185 -13.71 -21.22 31.08
N ILE A 186 -12.39 -21.37 31.21
CA ILE A 186 -11.64 -20.79 32.33
C ILE A 186 -11.62 -19.26 32.25
N ILE A 187 -11.40 -18.66 31.07
CA ILE A 187 -11.41 -17.20 30.90
C ILE A 187 -12.79 -16.63 31.27
N LYS A 188 -13.88 -17.24 30.81
CA LYS A 188 -15.25 -16.82 31.18
C LYS A 188 -15.50 -16.93 32.69
N SER A 189 -14.98 -17.98 33.32
CA SER A 189 -15.03 -18.16 34.78
C SER A 189 -14.26 -17.07 35.52
N LEU A 190 -13.06 -16.72 35.06
CA LEU A 190 -12.25 -15.64 35.65
C LEU A 190 -12.94 -14.27 35.51
N ILE A 191 -13.50 -13.97 34.33
CA ILE A 191 -14.27 -12.73 34.10
C ILE A 191 -15.43 -12.62 35.09
N GLY A 192 -16.21 -13.69 35.27
CA GLY A 192 -17.37 -13.69 36.17
C GLY A 192 -17.04 -13.80 37.66
N HIS A 193 -15.92 -14.42 38.04
CA HIS A 193 -15.55 -14.59 39.46
C HIS A 193 -14.90 -13.35 40.05
N PHE A 194 -14.09 -12.64 39.25
CA PHE A 194 -13.34 -11.45 39.67
C PHE A 194 -13.92 -10.16 39.10
N ASP A 195 -15.12 -10.19 38.49
CA ASP A 195 -15.77 -9.04 37.85
C ASP A 195 -14.83 -8.23 36.92
N LEU A 196 -13.99 -8.93 36.15
CA LEU A 196 -12.99 -8.30 35.28
C LEU A 196 -13.68 -7.62 34.08
N ASP A 197 -13.20 -6.43 33.69
CA ASP A 197 -13.69 -5.76 32.47
C ASP A 197 -13.29 -6.58 31.23
N PRO A 198 -14.26 -7.10 30.44
CA PRO A 198 -13.97 -7.91 29.26
C PRO A 198 -13.11 -7.19 28.22
N ASN A 199 -13.21 -5.86 28.12
CA ASN A 199 -12.39 -5.09 27.18
C ASN A 199 -10.91 -5.10 27.58
N ARG A 200 -10.62 -5.05 28.88
CA ARG A 200 -9.23 -5.13 29.38
C ARG A 200 -8.70 -6.55 29.30
N VAL A 201 -9.54 -7.56 29.55
CA VAL A 201 -9.16 -8.96 29.33
C VAL A 201 -8.79 -9.18 27.86
N PHE A 202 -9.59 -8.66 26.94
CA PHE A 202 -9.30 -8.76 25.51
C PHE A 202 -8.01 -8.05 25.11
N ASP A 203 -7.78 -6.84 25.65
CA ASP A 203 -6.54 -6.08 25.46
C ASP A 203 -5.29 -6.89 25.89
N ILE A 204 -5.35 -7.57 27.04
CA ILE A 204 -4.27 -8.47 27.52
C ILE A 204 -4.10 -9.70 26.62
N VAL A 205 -5.20 -10.26 26.10
CA VAL A 205 -5.15 -11.38 25.14
C VAL A 205 -4.42 -10.94 23.86
N LEU A 206 -4.70 -9.74 23.34
CA LEU A 206 -4.01 -9.19 22.18
C LEU A 206 -2.53 -8.94 22.44
N GLU A 207 -2.16 -8.41 23.63
CA GLU A 207 -0.76 -8.24 24.03
C GLU A 207 -0.02 -9.58 24.12
N CYS A 208 -0.65 -10.62 24.68
CA CYS A 208 -0.06 -11.95 24.72
C CYS A 208 0.11 -12.54 23.31
N PHE A 209 -0.86 -12.30 22.42
CA PHE A 209 -0.77 -12.77 21.04
C PHE A 209 0.32 -12.05 20.24
N GLU A 210 0.55 -10.76 20.50
CA GLU A 210 1.68 -10.02 19.92
C GLU A 210 3.03 -10.65 20.29
N LEU A 211 3.18 -11.10 21.54
CA LEU A 211 4.40 -11.74 22.04
C LEU A 211 4.58 -13.19 21.55
N GLN A 212 3.48 -13.88 21.21
CA GLN A 212 3.47 -15.29 20.79
C GLN A 212 2.68 -15.46 19.47
N PRO A 213 3.21 -14.95 18.34
CA PRO A 213 2.49 -14.92 17.08
C PRO A 213 2.28 -16.31 16.42
N ASP A 214 3.01 -17.33 16.85
CA ASP A 214 2.96 -18.69 16.26
C ASP A 214 1.89 -19.58 16.92
N SER A 215 1.24 -19.10 17.99
CA SER A 215 0.21 -19.87 18.71
C SER A 215 -1.18 -19.64 18.11
N ASN A 216 -1.73 -20.67 17.45
CA ASN A 216 -3.08 -20.64 16.89
C ASN A 216 -4.19 -20.54 17.96
N VAL A 217 -3.88 -20.83 19.24
CA VAL A 217 -4.85 -20.78 20.33
C VAL A 217 -5.47 -19.39 20.46
N PHE A 218 -4.70 -18.33 20.23
CA PHE A 218 -5.21 -16.96 20.32
C PHE A 218 -6.27 -16.66 19.26
N LEU A 219 -6.11 -17.20 18.04
CA LEU A 219 -7.11 -17.05 16.96
C LEU A 219 -8.45 -17.67 17.33
N GLU A 220 -8.45 -18.75 18.11
CA GLU A 220 -9.68 -19.37 18.63
C GLU A 220 -10.29 -18.60 19.82
N LEU A 221 -9.47 -17.84 20.57
CA LEU A 221 -9.93 -17.04 21.71
C LEU A 221 -10.57 -15.71 21.30
N ILE A 222 -10.07 -15.09 20.22
CA ILE A 222 -10.50 -13.77 19.76
C ILE A 222 -12.03 -13.68 19.47
N PRO A 223 -12.68 -14.68 18.84
CA PRO A 223 -14.12 -14.65 18.55
C PRO A 223 -15.06 -14.53 19.75
N ILE A 224 -14.57 -14.74 20.98
CA ILE A 224 -15.36 -14.60 22.22
C ILE A 224 -15.72 -13.13 22.48
N PHE A 225 -14.88 -12.21 22.00
CA PHE A 225 -15.00 -10.79 22.25
C PHE A 225 -15.74 -10.08 21.09
N PRO A 226 -16.46 -8.98 21.38
CA PRO A 226 -17.20 -8.26 20.35
C PRO A 226 -16.25 -7.59 19.34
N LYS A 227 -16.45 -7.89 18.05
CA LYS A 227 -15.66 -7.35 16.92
C LYS A 227 -15.54 -5.83 16.93
N SER A 228 -16.63 -5.13 17.27
CA SER A 228 -16.68 -3.65 17.29
C SER A 228 -15.71 -3.00 18.29
N HIS A 229 -15.32 -3.72 19.34
CA HIS A 229 -14.39 -3.19 20.34
C HIS A 229 -12.93 -3.44 19.94
N ALA A 230 -12.67 -4.41 19.07
CA ALA A 230 -11.32 -4.77 18.63
C ALA A 230 -10.64 -3.67 17.83
N SER A 231 -11.36 -3.07 16.89
CA SER A 231 -10.88 -1.92 16.11
C SER A 231 -10.54 -0.73 17.02
N GLN A 232 -11.39 -0.46 18.02
CA GLN A 232 -11.18 0.64 18.97
C GLN A 232 -9.98 0.40 19.90
N ILE A 233 -9.80 -0.83 20.40
CA ILE A 233 -8.67 -1.19 21.26
C ILE A 233 -7.35 -1.11 20.47
N LEU A 234 -7.30 -1.69 19.27
CA LEU A 234 -6.12 -1.58 18.41
C LEU A 234 -5.85 -0.13 18.00
N GLY A 235 -6.90 0.63 17.64
CA GLY A 235 -6.79 2.05 17.35
C GLY A 235 -6.20 2.84 18.52
N PHE A 236 -6.63 2.54 19.75
CA PHE A 236 -6.06 3.15 20.96
C PHE A 236 -4.58 2.77 21.17
N LYS A 237 -4.19 1.51 20.89
CA LYS A 237 -2.79 1.09 20.91
C LYS A 237 -1.95 1.83 19.87
N PHE A 238 -2.44 1.99 18.63
CA PHE A 238 -1.73 2.76 17.62
C PHE A 238 -1.59 4.24 17.99
N GLN A 239 -2.63 4.84 18.58
CA GLN A 239 -2.60 6.23 19.07
C GLN A 239 -1.67 6.42 20.27
N TYR A 240 -1.45 5.38 21.07
CA TYR A 240 -0.51 5.43 22.20
C TYR A 240 0.91 5.77 21.73
N TYR A 241 1.40 5.11 20.67
CA TYR A 241 2.73 5.35 20.11
C TYR A 241 2.90 6.68 19.35
N GLN A 242 1.83 7.47 19.23
CA GLN A 242 1.87 8.80 18.60
C GLN A 242 2.05 9.93 19.64
N ARG A 243 1.96 9.63 20.93
CA ARG A 243 2.09 10.65 21.98
C ARG A 243 3.51 11.17 21.99
N ILE A 244 3.67 12.50 21.94
CA ILE A 244 4.97 13.21 21.91
C ILE A 244 5.88 12.80 23.09
N GLU A 245 5.31 12.38 24.21
CA GLU A 245 6.02 11.93 25.40
C GLU A 245 6.72 10.56 25.23
N LEU A 246 6.29 9.77 24.24
CA LEU A 246 6.83 8.44 23.94
C LEU A 246 7.70 8.51 22.69
N ASN A 247 9.01 8.58 22.88
CA ASN A 247 10.01 8.47 21.79
C ASN A 247 10.18 7.01 21.32
N SER A 248 9.09 6.26 21.19
CA SER A 248 9.11 4.84 20.79
C SER A 248 8.17 4.61 19.61
N HIS A 249 8.69 3.99 18.56
CA HIS A 249 7.91 3.63 17.38
C HIS A 249 6.98 2.45 17.65
N VAL A 250 5.95 2.32 16.82
CA VAL A 250 5.03 1.18 16.87
C VAL A 250 5.80 -0.12 16.60
N PRO A 251 5.69 -1.13 17.48
CA PRO A 251 6.35 -2.42 17.27
C PRO A 251 5.85 -3.14 16.00
N CYS A 252 6.75 -3.84 15.31
CA CYS A 252 6.39 -4.67 14.16
C CYS A 252 5.39 -5.79 14.53
N GLY A 253 5.42 -6.25 15.79
CA GLY A 253 4.49 -7.24 16.34
C GLY A 253 3.04 -6.77 16.23
N LEU A 254 2.76 -5.53 16.63
CA LEU A 254 1.42 -4.93 16.54
C LEU A 254 0.90 -4.84 15.10
N TYR A 255 1.76 -4.48 14.13
CA TYR A 255 1.36 -4.48 12.71
C TYR A 255 1.06 -5.89 12.20
N LYS A 256 1.88 -6.89 12.55
CA LYS A 256 1.66 -8.30 12.19
C LYS A 256 0.38 -8.85 12.81
N LEU A 257 0.14 -8.56 14.09
CA LEU A 257 -1.08 -8.91 14.82
C LEU A 257 -2.31 -8.32 14.13
N THR A 258 -2.28 -7.03 13.84
CA THR A 258 -3.39 -6.33 13.18
C THR A 258 -3.67 -6.92 11.80
N ALA A 259 -2.62 -7.21 11.02
CA ALA A 259 -2.75 -7.87 9.72
C ALA A 259 -3.35 -9.27 9.81
N LEU A 260 -2.97 -10.08 10.81
CA LEU A 260 -3.58 -11.40 11.06
C LEU A 260 -5.07 -11.29 11.38
N LEU A 261 -5.47 -10.33 12.22
CA LEU A 261 -6.87 -10.13 12.60
C LEU A 261 -7.76 -9.69 11.43
N VAL A 262 -7.20 -8.89 10.52
CA VAL A 262 -7.91 -8.49 9.28
C VAL A 262 -8.00 -9.67 8.32
N LYS A 263 -6.92 -10.45 8.17
CA LYS A 263 -6.89 -11.64 7.31
C LYS A 263 -7.94 -12.69 7.71
N GLU A 264 -8.15 -12.88 9.01
CA GLU A 264 -9.17 -13.80 9.55
C GLU A 264 -10.59 -13.18 9.58
N GLU A 265 -10.81 -12.04 8.92
CA GLU A 265 -12.11 -11.33 8.82
C GLU A 265 -12.72 -10.98 10.20
N PHE A 266 -11.88 -10.80 11.21
CA PHE A 266 -12.32 -10.38 12.53
C PHE A 266 -12.52 -8.86 12.61
N ILE A 267 -11.71 -8.11 11.88
CA ILE A 267 -11.74 -6.64 11.84
C ILE A 267 -11.72 -6.16 10.39
N ASP A 268 -12.57 -5.19 10.09
CA ASP A 268 -12.58 -4.53 8.79
C ASP A 268 -11.36 -3.60 8.66
N LEU A 269 -10.67 -3.65 7.52
CA LEU A 269 -9.50 -2.81 7.22
C LEU A 269 -9.81 -1.32 7.40
N ASP A 270 -10.95 -0.86 6.88
CA ASP A 270 -11.38 0.54 6.95
C ASP A 270 -11.57 1.03 8.38
N SER A 271 -12.05 0.14 9.27
CA SER A 271 -12.24 0.46 10.69
C SER A 271 -10.93 0.76 11.39
N ILE A 272 -9.84 0.03 11.05
CA ILE A 272 -8.51 0.28 11.62
C ILE A 272 -7.87 1.50 10.98
N CYS A 273 -7.94 1.62 9.65
CA CYS A 273 -7.34 2.74 8.92
C CYS A 273 -7.88 4.10 9.37
N ALA A 274 -9.12 4.18 9.87
CA ALA A 274 -9.68 5.41 10.44
C ALA A 274 -8.93 5.91 11.69
N HIS A 275 -8.21 5.05 12.40
CA HIS A 275 -7.46 5.37 13.61
C HIS A 275 -5.97 5.63 13.37
N LEU A 276 -5.45 5.29 12.19
CA LEU A 276 -4.03 5.42 11.85
C LEU A 276 -3.68 6.86 11.49
N LEU A 277 -2.45 7.25 11.79
CA LEU A 277 -1.85 8.52 11.38
C LEU A 277 -0.49 8.29 10.70
N PRO A 278 0.02 9.26 9.91
CA PRO A 278 -0.65 10.49 9.48
C PRO A 278 -1.86 10.21 8.58
N LYS A 279 -2.73 11.20 8.41
CA LYS A 279 -3.80 11.11 7.41
C LYS A 279 -3.15 11.06 6.02
N ASP A 280 -3.79 10.33 5.11
CA ASP A 280 -3.25 10.09 3.77
C ASP A 280 -2.96 11.40 3.03
N ASP A 281 -3.86 12.40 3.12
CA ASP A 281 -3.70 13.70 2.45
C ASP A 281 -2.41 14.43 2.88
N ASP A 282 -2.14 14.48 4.19
CA ASP A 282 -0.95 15.14 4.74
C ASP A 282 0.34 14.40 4.28
N ALA A 283 0.30 13.07 4.25
CA ALA A 283 1.41 12.26 3.78
C ALA A 283 1.68 12.47 2.28
N PHE A 284 0.62 12.56 1.47
CA PHE A 284 0.71 12.78 0.04
C PHE A 284 1.31 14.15 -0.29
N GLU A 285 0.91 15.21 0.41
CA GLU A 285 1.50 16.54 0.22
C GLU A 285 3.00 16.55 0.52
N HIS A 286 3.41 15.97 1.66
CA HIS A 286 4.83 15.90 2.03
C HIS A 286 5.64 15.14 0.96
N TYR A 287 5.16 13.98 0.51
CA TYR A 287 5.82 13.21 -0.53
C TYR A 287 5.85 13.92 -1.88
N ASN A 288 4.76 14.58 -2.28
CA ASN A 288 4.72 15.31 -3.55
C ASN A 288 5.78 16.42 -3.60
N THR A 289 5.99 17.14 -2.49
CA THR A 289 7.06 18.15 -2.42
C THR A 289 8.46 17.53 -2.50
N PHE A 290 8.67 16.36 -1.88
CA PHE A 290 9.92 15.61 -1.96
C PHE A 290 10.17 15.11 -3.39
N SER A 291 9.17 14.47 -4.00
CA SER A 291 9.23 13.92 -5.36
C SER A 291 9.49 15.02 -6.40
N ALA A 292 8.83 16.18 -6.29
CA ALA A 292 9.07 17.32 -7.18
C ALA A 292 10.53 17.81 -7.12
N LYS A 293 11.10 17.95 -5.91
CA LYS A 293 12.53 18.30 -5.73
C LYS A 293 13.43 17.27 -6.40
N ARG A 294 13.12 15.98 -6.25
CA ARG A 294 13.89 14.88 -6.88
C ARG A 294 13.83 14.94 -8.40
N LEU A 295 12.65 15.19 -8.97
CA LEU A 295 12.48 15.35 -10.43
C LEU A 295 13.29 16.54 -10.95
N ASP A 296 13.29 17.67 -10.22
CA ASP A 296 14.08 18.85 -10.58
C ASP A 296 15.59 18.57 -10.55
N GLU A 297 16.06 17.84 -9.54
CA GLU A 297 17.46 17.42 -9.46
C GLU A 297 17.85 16.47 -10.61
N ALA A 298 17.01 15.46 -10.90
CA ALA A 298 17.22 14.57 -12.03
C ALA A 298 17.26 15.35 -13.36
N ASN A 299 16.37 16.33 -13.54
CA ASN A 299 16.33 17.19 -14.72
C ASN A 299 17.51 18.16 -14.84
N LYS A 300 18.27 18.41 -13.76
CA LYS A 300 19.50 19.21 -13.78
C LYS A 300 20.72 18.39 -14.19
N ILE A 301 20.66 17.06 -14.15
CA ILE A 301 21.75 16.19 -14.60
C ILE A 301 22.09 16.52 -16.05
N GLY A 302 23.34 16.89 -16.29
CA GLY A 302 23.86 17.22 -17.63
C GLY A 302 23.49 18.60 -18.15
N LYS A 303 22.80 19.43 -17.35
CA LYS A 303 22.62 20.86 -17.64
C LYS A 303 23.74 21.65 -16.97
N ILE A 304 24.45 22.44 -17.76
CA ILE A 304 25.51 23.32 -17.26
C ILE A 304 24.85 24.62 -16.80
N ASN A 305 25.04 24.98 -15.52
CA ASN A 305 24.64 26.28 -15.02
C ASN A 305 25.60 27.34 -15.59
N LEU A 306 25.12 28.18 -16.51
CA LEU A 306 25.92 29.26 -17.11
C LEU A 306 26.43 30.30 -16.10
N ALA A 307 25.86 30.31 -14.88
CA ALA A 307 26.30 31.14 -13.76
C ALA A 307 27.41 30.50 -12.91
N ALA A 308 27.81 29.26 -13.20
CA ALA A 308 28.88 28.58 -12.49
C ALA A 308 30.24 29.22 -12.82
N THR A 309 31.06 29.42 -11.79
CA THR A 309 32.37 30.07 -11.90
C THR A 309 33.35 29.19 -12.67
N GLY A 310 34.25 29.80 -13.46
CA GLY A 310 35.19 29.07 -14.33
C GLY A 310 36.07 28.01 -13.65
N LYS A 311 36.20 28.04 -12.32
CA LYS A 311 36.89 26.99 -11.54
C LYS A 311 36.07 25.69 -11.47
N ASP A 312 34.76 25.79 -11.36
CA ASP A 312 33.82 24.65 -11.30
C ASP A 312 33.68 23.96 -12.67
N LEU A 313 33.89 24.71 -13.76
CA LEU A 313 33.91 24.19 -15.13
C LEU A 313 35.23 23.48 -15.50
N MET A 314 36.35 23.87 -14.87
CA MET A 314 37.68 23.33 -15.18
C MET A 314 38.01 22.03 -14.43
N ASP A 315 37.37 21.74 -13.29
CA ASP A 315 37.60 20.47 -12.56
C ASP A 315 36.99 19.24 -13.28
N ASP A 316 35.95 19.42 -14.10
CA ASP A 316 35.34 18.38 -14.94
C ASP A 316 36.17 18.04 -16.21
N GLU A 317 37.11 18.89 -16.59
CA GLU A 317 37.97 18.73 -17.78
C GLU A 317 39.39 18.27 -17.44
N LYS A 318 39.60 17.51 -16.34
CA LYS A 318 40.90 16.84 -16.15
C LYS A 318 41.16 15.84 -17.27
N GLN A 319 42.25 16.10 -17.98
CA GLN A 319 42.70 15.42 -19.19
C GLN A 319 43.27 14.03 -18.84
N GLY A 320 42.40 13.09 -18.46
CA GLY A 320 42.81 11.73 -18.11
C GLY A 320 41.62 10.84 -17.76
N ASP A 321 41.20 10.04 -18.74
CA ASP A 321 40.16 8.99 -18.69
C ASP A 321 38.68 9.45 -18.68
N VAL A 322 37.82 8.72 -19.37
CA VAL A 322 36.36 8.91 -19.30
C VAL A 322 35.86 7.99 -18.18
N THR A 323 35.71 8.51 -16.98
CA THR A 323 35.14 7.77 -15.86
C THR A 323 33.62 7.76 -15.99
N VAL A 324 33.06 6.58 -16.26
CA VAL A 324 31.62 6.33 -16.26
C VAL A 324 31.29 5.59 -14.98
N ASP A 325 30.46 6.21 -14.15
CA ASP A 325 29.95 5.57 -12.95
C ASP A 325 28.58 4.97 -13.23
N LEU A 326 28.55 3.65 -13.40
CA LEU A 326 27.32 2.90 -13.66
C LEU A 326 26.37 2.85 -12.45
N PHE A 327 26.83 3.25 -11.26
CA PHE A 327 26.07 3.20 -10.01
C PHE A 327 25.57 4.57 -9.56
N ALA A 328 26.01 5.67 -10.17
CA ALA A 328 25.66 7.03 -9.75
C ALA A 328 24.16 7.25 -9.53
N ALA A 329 23.29 6.77 -10.44
CA ALA A 329 21.85 6.90 -10.29
C ALA A 329 21.27 6.05 -9.13
N LEU A 330 21.90 4.90 -8.84
CA LEU A 330 21.52 4.03 -7.73
C LEU A 330 21.97 4.57 -6.39
N ASP A 331 23.15 5.20 -6.33
CA ASP A 331 23.65 5.86 -5.14
C ASP A 331 22.77 7.05 -4.76
N MET A 332 22.37 7.86 -5.75
CA MET A 332 21.38 8.94 -5.56
C MET A 332 20.05 8.42 -4.99
N GLU A 333 19.60 7.24 -5.46
CA GLU A 333 18.38 6.61 -4.93
C GLU A 333 18.57 6.03 -3.53
N ALA A 334 19.72 5.42 -3.24
CA ALA A 334 20.02 4.92 -1.91
C ALA A 334 20.01 6.04 -0.86
N GLU A 335 20.57 7.21 -1.21
CA GLU A 335 20.50 8.42 -0.38
C GLU A 335 19.06 8.92 -0.22
N ALA A 336 18.27 8.95 -1.29
CA ALA A 336 16.87 9.38 -1.25
C ALA A 336 16.01 8.44 -0.37
N VAL A 337 16.21 7.13 -0.48
CA VAL A 337 15.52 6.13 0.35
C VAL A 337 15.94 6.25 1.81
N ALA A 338 17.22 6.53 2.09
CA ALA A 338 17.70 6.76 3.45
C ALA A 338 17.06 8.01 4.09
N GLN A 339 16.86 9.09 3.33
CA GLN A 339 16.15 10.29 3.81
C GLN A 339 14.69 10.00 4.18
N ARG A 340 14.07 9.03 3.50
CA ARG A 340 12.69 8.59 3.76
C ARG A 340 12.56 7.51 4.82
N PHE A 341 13.65 7.12 5.49
CA PHE A 341 13.59 6.08 6.52
C PHE A 341 12.64 6.44 7.67
N SER A 342 12.66 7.71 8.11
CA SER A 342 11.76 8.20 9.16
C SER A 342 10.28 8.24 8.74
N GLU A 343 9.98 8.35 7.44
CA GLU A 343 8.61 8.27 6.92
C GLU A 343 8.01 6.89 7.19
N LEU A 344 8.80 5.82 7.02
CA LEU A 344 8.38 4.45 7.29
C LEU A 344 8.13 4.20 8.79
N GLU A 345 8.95 4.79 9.66
CA GLU A 345 8.82 4.66 11.12
C GLU A 345 7.65 5.47 11.70
N ASN A 346 7.32 6.59 11.07
CA ASN A 346 6.28 7.50 11.54
C ASN A 346 4.91 7.23 10.91
N ASN A 347 4.87 6.65 9.70
CA ASN A 347 3.62 6.38 9.00
C ASN A 347 3.09 4.98 9.33
N GLN A 348 2.01 4.93 10.12
CA GLN A 348 1.45 3.68 10.59
C GLN A 348 0.75 2.88 9.49
N THR A 349 0.26 3.54 8.43
CA THR A 349 -0.36 2.87 7.30
C THR A 349 0.69 2.12 6.47
N LEU A 350 1.90 2.69 6.33
CA LEU A 350 3.05 1.99 5.73
C LEU A 350 3.54 0.83 6.62
N GLY A 351 3.56 1.03 7.94
CA GLY A 351 3.84 -0.04 8.90
C GLY A 351 2.83 -1.19 8.81
N LEU A 352 1.53 -0.88 8.71
CA LEU A 352 0.50 -1.90 8.53
C LEU A 352 0.64 -2.66 7.20
N LEU A 353 1.01 -1.96 6.11
CA LEU A 353 1.35 -2.59 4.84
C LEU A 353 2.51 -3.60 4.99
N THR A 354 3.57 -3.26 5.75
CA THR A 354 4.63 -4.24 6.06
C THR A 354 4.11 -5.43 6.87
N GLY A 355 3.14 -5.20 7.75
CA GLY A 355 2.42 -6.24 8.49
C GLY A 355 1.73 -7.23 7.55
N PHE A 356 0.92 -6.75 6.60
CA PHE A 356 0.24 -7.62 5.61
C PHE A 356 1.20 -8.42 4.75
N LEU A 357 2.28 -7.78 4.28
CA LEU A 357 3.33 -8.48 3.53
C LEU A 357 4.01 -9.56 4.36
N SER A 358 4.18 -9.36 5.67
CA SER A 358 4.80 -10.35 6.57
C SER A 358 3.93 -11.60 6.77
N VAL A 359 2.59 -11.43 6.73
CA VAL A 359 1.56 -12.46 6.93
C VAL A 359 1.14 -13.15 5.61
N ASP A 360 1.77 -12.75 4.51
CA ASP A 360 1.48 -13.21 3.15
C ASP A 360 0.02 -13.00 2.71
N ASP A 361 -0.57 -11.88 3.10
CA ASP A 361 -1.91 -11.47 2.66
C ASP A 361 -1.83 -10.43 1.54
N TRP A 362 -1.96 -10.90 0.30
CA TRP A 362 -1.91 -10.03 -0.88
C TRP A 362 -3.16 -9.17 -1.04
N ASN A 363 -4.35 -9.68 -0.72
CA ASN A 363 -5.60 -9.00 -1.06
C ASN A 363 -5.73 -7.69 -0.31
N HIS A 364 -5.50 -7.70 1.00
CA HIS A 364 -5.51 -6.49 1.82
C HIS A 364 -4.30 -5.59 1.57
N ALA A 365 -3.13 -6.17 1.29
CA ALA A 365 -1.95 -5.40 0.89
C ALA A 365 -2.20 -4.64 -0.43
N HIS A 366 -2.85 -5.26 -1.41
CA HIS A 366 -3.18 -4.66 -2.69
C HIS A 366 -4.09 -3.43 -2.53
N ILE A 367 -5.11 -3.52 -1.67
CA ILE A 367 -5.99 -2.38 -1.35
C ILE A 367 -5.17 -1.21 -0.78
N LEU A 368 -4.23 -1.48 0.13
CA LEU A 368 -3.34 -0.45 0.67
C LEU A 368 -2.34 0.07 -0.37
N PHE A 369 -1.84 -0.76 -1.29
CA PHE A 369 -1.00 -0.33 -2.39
C PHE A 369 -1.73 0.62 -3.34
N GLU A 370 -3.00 0.33 -3.67
CA GLU A 370 -3.83 1.23 -4.49
C GLU A 370 -4.09 2.55 -3.76
N ARG A 371 -4.48 2.49 -2.48
CA ARG A 371 -4.73 3.68 -1.65
C ARG A 371 -3.48 4.55 -1.47
N LEU A 372 -2.32 3.94 -1.26
CA LEU A 372 -1.04 4.62 -1.02
C LEU A 372 -0.19 4.79 -2.29
N SER A 373 -0.74 4.50 -3.48
CA SER A 373 -0.04 4.63 -4.76
C SER A 373 0.70 5.98 -4.93
N PRO A 374 0.13 7.14 -4.51
CA PRO A 374 0.82 8.42 -4.60
C PRO A 374 2.12 8.52 -3.79
N LEU A 375 2.30 7.74 -2.71
CA LEU A 375 3.52 7.72 -1.87
C LEU A 375 4.65 6.88 -2.46
N ASN A 376 4.35 6.06 -3.47
CA ASN A 376 5.24 5.04 -3.99
C ASN A 376 5.87 4.19 -2.86
N PRO A 377 5.06 3.38 -2.15
CA PRO A 377 5.50 2.62 -0.97
C PRO A 377 6.60 1.60 -1.29
N VAL A 378 6.66 1.11 -2.54
CA VAL A 378 7.66 0.14 -3.00
C VAL A 378 9.07 0.74 -3.04
N ALA A 379 9.21 2.07 -3.07
CA ALA A 379 10.51 2.72 -2.93
C ALA A 379 11.22 2.32 -1.62
N HIS A 380 10.48 2.09 -0.53
CA HIS A 380 11.07 1.63 0.74
C HIS A 380 11.58 0.18 0.65
N THR A 381 12.82 -0.04 1.06
CA THR A 381 13.49 -1.35 0.93
C THR A 381 12.75 -2.48 1.67
N GLN A 382 12.20 -2.21 2.86
CA GLN A 382 11.48 -3.23 3.64
C GLN A 382 10.19 -3.70 2.94
N ILE A 383 9.38 -2.75 2.44
CA ILE A 383 8.14 -3.03 1.70
C ILE A 383 8.46 -3.77 0.40
N CYS A 384 9.46 -3.28 -0.35
CA CYS A 384 9.91 -3.92 -1.58
C CYS A 384 10.32 -5.38 -1.33
N ASN A 385 11.17 -5.64 -0.33
CA ASN A 385 11.62 -7.01 -0.03
C ASN A 385 10.46 -7.93 0.38
N GLY A 386 9.49 -7.42 1.15
CA GLY A 386 8.27 -8.16 1.48
C GLY A 386 7.47 -8.55 0.23
N LEU A 387 7.30 -7.62 -0.71
CA LEU A 387 6.60 -7.86 -1.97
C LEU A 387 7.38 -8.83 -2.90
N LEU A 388 8.69 -8.68 -3.01
CA LEU A 388 9.55 -9.58 -3.79
C LEU A 388 9.49 -11.02 -3.25
N ARG A 389 9.43 -11.19 -1.92
CA ARG A 389 9.24 -12.50 -1.28
C ARG A 389 7.90 -13.15 -1.67
N LEU A 390 6.81 -12.37 -1.73
CA LEU A 390 5.50 -12.87 -2.18
C LEU A 390 5.52 -13.26 -3.65
N ILE A 391 6.16 -12.46 -4.50
CA ILE A 391 6.34 -12.77 -5.91
C ILE A 391 7.14 -14.07 -6.07
N GLU A 392 8.26 -14.22 -5.36
CA GLU A 392 9.04 -15.45 -5.39
C GLU A 392 8.22 -16.67 -4.98
N LYS A 393 7.42 -16.55 -3.90
CA LYS A 393 6.52 -17.63 -3.44
C LYS A 393 5.48 -17.98 -4.50
N SER A 394 4.87 -16.99 -5.15
CA SER A 394 3.86 -17.20 -6.21
C SER A 394 4.44 -17.88 -7.46
N VAL A 395 5.70 -17.58 -7.80
CA VAL A 395 6.36 -18.09 -9.01
C VAL A 395 7.06 -19.44 -8.78
N SER A 396 7.38 -19.79 -7.53
CA SER A 396 8.21 -20.96 -7.20
C SER A 396 7.70 -22.29 -7.79
N SER A 397 6.38 -22.52 -7.76
CA SER A 397 5.79 -23.74 -8.33
C SER A 397 5.98 -23.80 -9.85
N ALA A 398 5.59 -22.74 -10.57
CA ALA A 398 5.74 -22.64 -12.02
C ALA A 398 7.22 -22.70 -12.47
N TYR A 399 8.11 -22.05 -11.72
CA TYR A 399 9.54 -22.07 -11.99
C TYR A 399 10.14 -23.47 -11.86
N ASN A 400 9.73 -24.24 -10.84
CA ASN A 400 10.18 -25.62 -10.65
C ASN A 400 9.74 -26.52 -11.81
N ILE A 401 8.51 -26.37 -12.31
CA ILE A 401 8.01 -27.09 -13.49
C ILE A 401 8.90 -26.79 -14.71
N ILE A 402 9.14 -25.51 -15.01
CA ILE A 402 9.94 -25.09 -16.17
C ILE A 402 11.39 -25.58 -16.05
N ARG A 403 11.98 -25.50 -14.85
CA ARG A 403 13.32 -25.99 -14.58
C ARG A 403 13.43 -27.49 -14.88
N GLN A 404 12.48 -28.30 -14.43
CA GLN A 404 12.48 -29.74 -14.69
C GLN A 404 12.34 -30.04 -16.20
N THR A 405 11.50 -29.31 -16.93
CA THR A 405 11.34 -29.46 -18.38
C THR A 405 12.62 -29.10 -19.13
N ARG A 406 13.33 -28.03 -18.75
CA ARG A 406 14.62 -27.65 -19.34
C ARG A 406 15.70 -28.70 -19.07
N VAL A 407 15.81 -29.21 -17.84
CA VAL A 407 16.78 -30.26 -17.50
C VAL A 407 16.51 -31.55 -18.29
N ARG A 408 15.25 -31.97 -18.41
CA ARG A 408 14.90 -33.15 -19.23
C ARG A 408 15.25 -32.98 -20.71
N ARG A 409 15.08 -31.78 -21.28
CA ARG A 409 15.47 -31.47 -22.67
C ARG A 409 17.00 -31.40 -22.86
N SER A 410 17.76 -31.03 -21.81
CA SER A 410 19.22 -30.91 -21.88
C SER A 410 19.97 -32.23 -21.70
N VAL A 411 19.32 -33.27 -21.15
CA VAL A 411 19.89 -34.64 -20.94
C VAL A 411 19.68 -35.55 -22.17
N SER A 412 19.37 -34.99 -23.34
CA SER A 412 19.50 -35.69 -24.62
C SER A 412 20.27 -34.78 -25.58
N PRO A 413 21.56 -35.08 -25.79
CA PRO A 413 21.93 -36.13 -26.74
C PRO A 413 23.10 -37.03 -26.29
N GLY A 414 22.96 -38.35 -26.45
CA GLY A 414 24.10 -39.27 -26.50
C GLY A 414 24.06 -40.48 -25.56
N ILE A 415 23.66 -41.63 -26.13
CA ILE A 415 24.06 -43.01 -25.79
C ILE A 415 23.89 -43.44 -24.32
N ALA A 416 22.83 -44.21 -24.05
CA ALA A 416 22.89 -45.30 -23.08
C ALA A 416 22.11 -46.50 -23.63
N SER A 417 22.84 -47.57 -23.88
CA SER A 417 22.35 -48.89 -24.25
C SER A 417 21.58 -49.56 -23.10
N ILE A 418 20.49 -50.22 -23.47
CA ILE A 418 19.99 -51.52 -22.98
C ILE A 418 19.58 -51.62 -21.49
N ASP A 419 18.36 -52.13 -21.32
CA ASP A 419 17.69 -52.62 -20.10
C ASP A 419 17.04 -51.63 -19.13
N ALA A 420 15.76 -51.33 -19.43
CA ALA A 420 14.70 -51.35 -18.42
C ALA A 420 13.33 -51.48 -19.12
N MET A 421 12.81 -52.71 -19.13
CA MET A 421 11.44 -52.99 -19.56
C MET A 421 10.47 -52.49 -18.48
N GLY A 422 9.54 -51.62 -18.86
CA GLY A 422 8.30 -51.36 -18.12
C GLY A 422 8.21 -50.02 -17.39
N VAL A 423 7.96 -48.93 -18.14
CA VAL A 423 7.01 -47.88 -17.71
C VAL A 423 6.29 -47.38 -18.96
N THR A 424 4.97 -47.33 -18.86
CA THR A 424 4.03 -46.83 -19.85
C THR A 424 4.47 -45.49 -20.45
N SER A 425 4.33 -45.42 -21.78
CA SER A 425 4.39 -44.21 -22.59
C SER A 425 3.50 -43.11 -22.01
N SER A 426 4.09 -42.17 -21.26
CA SER A 426 3.48 -40.86 -21.03
C SER A 426 3.88 -39.99 -22.21
N SER A 427 2.93 -39.76 -23.10
CA SER A 427 2.97 -38.67 -24.08
C SER A 427 3.49 -37.40 -23.40
N GLY A 428 4.54 -36.78 -23.95
CA GLY A 428 5.17 -35.58 -23.43
C GLY A 428 4.29 -34.33 -23.53
N HIS A 429 3.16 -34.32 -22.84
CA HIS A 429 2.36 -33.12 -22.64
C HIS A 429 3.01 -32.28 -21.54
N VAL A 430 3.53 -31.12 -21.91
CA VAL A 430 3.80 -30.06 -20.95
C VAL A 430 2.43 -29.63 -20.41
N SER A 431 2.17 -29.88 -19.12
CA SER A 431 1.00 -29.34 -18.44
C SER A 431 0.97 -27.82 -18.60
N PHE A 432 -0.18 -27.25 -19.00
CA PHE A 432 -0.34 -25.80 -19.10
C PHE A 432 0.06 -25.14 -17.78
N ILE A 433 0.99 -24.20 -17.87
CA ILE A 433 1.40 -23.40 -16.72
C ILE A 433 0.34 -22.33 -16.57
N ASP A 434 -0.50 -22.44 -15.54
CA ASP A 434 -1.42 -21.36 -15.20
C ASP A 434 -0.77 -20.46 -14.13
N LEU A 435 -0.91 -19.15 -14.31
CA LEU A 435 -0.34 -18.15 -13.41
C LEU A 435 -1.47 -17.33 -12.76
N PRO A 436 -1.43 -17.16 -11.42
CA PRO A 436 -2.43 -16.40 -10.70
C PRO A 436 -2.52 -14.95 -11.21
N LYS A 437 -3.71 -14.35 -11.16
CA LYS A 437 -3.89 -12.94 -11.57
C LYS A 437 -3.13 -12.00 -10.65
N GLU A 438 -3.10 -12.38 -9.38
CA GLU A 438 -2.41 -11.73 -8.28
C GLU A 438 -0.91 -11.55 -8.59
N PHE A 439 -0.29 -12.52 -9.28
CA PHE A 439 1.11 -12.40 -9.69
C PHE A 439 1.35 -11.24 -10.65
N PHE A 440 0.46 -11.02 -11.62
CA PHE A 440 0.60 -9.91 -12.55
C PHE A 440 0.32 -8.57 -11.87
N GLN A 441 -0.66 -8.51 -10.97
CA GLN A 441 -0.92 -7.33 -10.13
C GLN A 441 0.31 -7.00 -9.25
N MET A 442 0.97 -8.01 -8.67
CA MET A 442 2.20 -7.83 -7.92
C MET A 442 3.31 -7.24 -8.78
N LEU A 443 3.49 -7.71 -10.02
CA LEU A 443 4.50 -7.15 -10.94
C LEU A 443 4.21 -5.68 -11.29
N VAL A 444 2.95 -5.34 -11.59
CA VAL A 444 2.55 -3.95 -11.86
C VAL A 444 2.79 -3.07 -10.63
N THR A 445 2.48 -3.58 -9.43
CA THR A 445 2.70 -2.86 -8.16
C THR A 445 4.17 -2.63 -7.88
N VAL A 446 5.04 -3.64 -8.12
CA VAL A 446 6.49 -3.49 -7.98
C VAL A 446 7.04 -2.42 -8.93
N GLY A 447 6.50 -2.34 -10.14
CA GLY A 447 6.95 -1.41 -11.15
C GLY A 447 8.44 -1.56 -11.44
N PRO A 448 9.24 -0.46 -11.46
CA PRO A 448 10.65 -0.52 -11.80
C PRO A 448 11.52 -1.19 -10.72
N TYR A 449 11.04 -1.44 -9.50
CA TYR A 449 11.87 -1.83 -8.36
C TYR A 449 12.34 -3.29 -8.35
N LEU A 450 11.92 -4.12 -9.33
CA LEU A 450 12.37 -5.51 -9.44
C LEU A 450 13.88 -5.65 -9.66
N TYR A 451 14.57 -4.58 -10.09
CA TYR A 451 16.03 -4.53 -10.24
C TYR A 451 16.79 -4.87 -8.94
N ARG A 452 16.18 -4.63 -7.77
CA ARG A 452 16.79 -4.91 -6.45
C ARG A 452 17.07 -6.40 -6.24
N ASP A 453 16.30 -7.27 -6.89
CA ASP A 453 16.56 -8.71 -6.93
C ASP A 453 16.66 -9.19 -8.39
N THR A 454 17.87 -9.10 -8.93
CA THR A 454 18.15 -9.58 -10.29
C THR A 454 17.89 -11.08 -10.44
N LEU A 455 18.06 -11.91 -9.40
CA LEU A 455 17.80 -13.35 -9.50
C LEU A 455 16.32 -13.63 -9.68
N LEU A 456 15.46 -12.94 -8.92
CA LEU A 456 14.02 -13.03 -9.08
C LEU A 456 13.57 -12.53 -10.46
N LEU A 457 14.16 -11.43 -10.97
CA LEU A 457 13.89 -10.94 -12.32
C LEU A 457 14.14 -12.02 -13.39
N HIS A 458 15.25 -12.77 -13.29
CA HIS A 458 15.53 -13.89 -14.21
C HIS A 458 14.48 -15.00 -14.07
N LYS A 459 14.08 -15.36 -12.83
CA LYS A 459 13.03 -16.36 -12.61
C LYS A 459 11.70 -15.93 -13.23
N VAL A 460 11.31 -14.67 -13.05
CA VAL A 460 10.10 -14.06 -13.62
C VAL A 460 10.13 -14.13 -15.14
N CYS A 461 11.23 -13.71 -15.80
CA CYS A 461 11.35 -13.78 -17.26
C CYS A 461 11.17 -15.22 -17.77
N ARG A 462 11.82 -16.20 -17.14
CA ARG A 462 11.70 -17.62 -17.52
C ARG A 462 10.29 -18.14 -17.34
N VAL A 463 9.60 -17.72 -16.28
CA VAL A 463 8.21 -18.12 -16.00
C VAL A 463 7.24 -17.49 -16.99
N LEU A 464 7.37 -16.20 -17.29
CA LEU A 464 6.56 -15.53 -18.32
C LEU A 464 6.78 -16.15 -19.71
N ARG A 465 8.03 -16.48 -20.05
CA ARG A 465 8.37 -17.20 -21.27
C ARG A 465 7.69 -18.57 -21.31
N GLY A 466 7.77 -19.34 -20.22
CA GLY A 466 7.13 -20.65 -20.09
C GLY A 466 5.61 -20.55 -20.24
N TYR A 467 4.99 -19.61 -19.54
CA TYR A 467 3.56 -19.30 -19.59
C TYR A 467 3.08 -18.99 -21.02
N TYR A 468 3.77 -18.08 -21.73
CA TYR A 468 3.41 -17.71 -23.09
C TYR A 468 3.62 -18.88 -24.08
N MET A 469 4.72 -19.62 -23.96
CA MET A 469 4.98 -20.80 -24.80
C MET A 469 3.95 -21.90 -24.57
N SER A 470 3.53 -22.15 -23.32
CA SER A 470 2.46 -23.12 -23.03
C SER A 470 1.13 -22.70 -23.68
N ALA A 471 0.83 -21.40 -23.72
CA ALA A 471 -0.35 -20.89 -24.42
C ALA A 471 -0.27 -21.06 -25.95
N LEU A 472 0.93 -20.96 -26.55
CA LEU A 472 1.18 -21.24 -27.96
C LEU A 472 1.06 -22.74 -28.30
N GLU A 473 1.69 -23.61 -27.50
CA GLU A 473 1.67 -25.07 -27.69
C GLU A 473 0.24 -25.64 -27.65
N LEU A 474 -0.67 -25.05 -26.84
CA LEU A 474 -2.09 -25.41 -26.80
C LEU A 474 -2.84 -25.15 -28.12
N LEU A 475 -2.38 -24.20 -28.94
CA LEU A 475 -2.98 -23.93 -30.25
C LEU A 475 -2.46 -24.90 -31.31
N ASP A 476 -1.15 -25.18 -31.32
CA ASP A 476 -0.52 -26.08 -32.29
C ASP A 476 -0.95 -27.54 -32.10
N SER A 477 -1.21 -27.95 -30.85
CA SER A 477 -1.73 -29.29 -30.52
C SER A 477 -3.12 -29.57 -31.10
N GLY A 478 -3.87 -28.53 -31.49
CA GLY A 478 -5.20 -28.63 -32.09
C GLY A 478 -5.22 -28.75 -33.62
N ASP A 479 -4.06 -28.73 -34.29
CA ASP A 479 -3.94 -28.70 -35.75
C ASP A 479 -3.65 -30.09 -36.38
N GLY A 480 -3.43 -31.12 -35.56
CA GLY A 480 -3.12 -32.49 -36.01
C GLY A 480 -4.32 -33.39 -36.37
N ALA A 481 -5.56 -32.93 -36.20
CA ALA A 481 -6.76 -33.70 -36.57
C ALA A 481 -7.35 -33.16 -37.88
N LEU A 482 -7.07 -33.88 -38.97
CA LEU A 482 -7.51 -33.61 -40.34
C LEU A 482 -9.03 -33.37 -40.44
N ASN A 483 -9.36 -32.32 -41.21
CA ASN A 483 -10.64 -32.03 -41.86
C ASN A 483 -11.86 -31.69 -40.98
N GLY A 484 -12.40 -30.49 -41.20
CA GLY A 484 -13.79 -30.16 -40.86
C GLY A 484 -13.99 -28.72 -40.42
N GLU A 485 -14.43 -27.88 -41.37
CA GLU A 485 -15.10 -26.61 -41.10
C GLU A 485 -16.38 -26.85 -40.27
N LEU A 486 -16.25 -26.96 -38.95
CA LEU A 486 -17.35 -26.75 -38.02
C LEU A 486 -16.81 -26.13 -36.74
N LEU A 487 -17.48 -25.08 -36.28
CA LEU A 487 -17.13 -24.29 -35.10
C LEU A 487 -17.09 -25.17 -33.83
N ILE A 488 -15.91 -25.66 -33.45
CA ILE A 488 -15.70 -26.32 -32.16
C ILE A 488 -15.51 -25.25 -31.07
N PRO A 489 -16.30 -25.26 -29.98
CA PRO A 489 -16.20 -24.30 -28.87
C PRO A 489 -14.78 -24.18 -28.27
N GLY A 490 -13.99 -25.27 -28.25
CA GLY A 490 -12.63 -25.31 -27.71
C GLY A 490 -11.62 -24.40 -28.43
N LYS A 491 -11.70 -24.26 -29.77
CA LYS A 491 -10.79 -23.38 -30.53
C LYS A 491 -10.96 -21.90 -30.16
N ARG A 492 -12.18 -21.48 -29.73
CA ARG A 492 -12.42 -20.12 -29.22
C ARG A 492 -11.75 -19.91 -27.86
N VAL A 493 -11.85 -20.89 -26.98
CA VAL A 493 -11.26 -20.85 -25.62
C VAL A 493 -9.73 -20.77 -25.69
N HIS A 494 -9.07 -21.58 -26.53
CA HIS A 494 -7.60 -21.51 -26.68
C HIS A 494 -7.11 -20.16 -27.25
N ARG A 495 -7.84 -19.57 -28.20
CA ARG A 495 -7.54 -18.22 -28.73
C ARG A 495 -7.73 -17.12 -27.68
N LEU A 496 -8.74 -17.25 -26.81
CA LEU A 496 -8.96 -16.36 -25.69
C LEU A 496 -7.80 -16.43 -24.68
N HIS A 497 -7.36 -17.64 -24.33
CA HIS A 497 -6.21 -17.84 -23.43
C HIS A 497 -4.91 -17.27 -24.00
N LEU A 498 -4.61 -17.47 -25.29
CA LEU A 498 -3.42 -16.86 -25.89
C LEU A 498 -3.51 -15.33 -25.85
N ARG A 499 -4.69 -14.75 -26.14
CA ARG A 499 -4.90 -13.30 -26.10
C ARG A 499 -4.71 -12.75 -24.69
N GLU A 500 -5.24 -13.43 -23.68
CA GLU A 500 -5.06 -13.08 -22.28
C GLU A 500 -3.60 -13.20 -21.86
N ALA A 501 -2.95 -14.32 -22.16
CA ALA A 501 -1.55 -14.54 -21.85
C ALA A 501 -0.65 -13.48 -22.49
N ARG A 502 -0.92 -13.14 -23.76
CA ARG A 502 -0.26 -12.05 -24.47
C ARG A 502 -0.45 -10.72 -23.75
N SER A 503 -1.68 -10.35 -23.41
CA SER A 503 -1.98 -9.09 -22.72
C SER A 503 -1.25 -8.99 -21.38
N ARG A 504 -1.25 -10.06 -20.58
CA ARG A 504 -0.60 -10.10 -19.28
C ARG A 504 0.94 -10.04 -19.38
N VAL A 505 1.52 -10.69 -20.39
CA VAL A 505 2.97 -10.62 -20.66
C VAL A 505 3.37 -9.23 -21.16
N GLU A 506 2.57 -8.62 -22.04
CA GLU A 506 2.77 -7.24 -22.50
C GLU A 506 2.76 -6.26 -21.30
N GLU A 507 1.78 -6.38 -20.41
CA GLU A 507 1.68 -5.56 -19.19
C GLU A 507 2.87 -5.78 -18.24
N ALA A 508 3.28 -7.02 -17.99
CA ALA A 508 4.44 -7.33 -17.16
C ALA A 508 5.75 -6.77 -17.73
N LEU A 509 5.91 -6.79 -19.07
CA LEU A 509 7.07 -6.23 -19.75
C LEU A 509 7.12 -4.71 -19.62
N GLY A 510 6.00 -4.04 -19.92
CA GLY A 510 5.91 -2.57 -19.92
C GLY A 510 5.92 -1.96 -18.52
N ALA A 511 5.15 -2.51 -17.58
CA ALA A 511 5.00 -1.95 -16.24
C ALA A 511 6.20 -2.24 -15.32
N CYS A 512 6.90 -3.37 -15.53
CA CYS A 512 7.91 -3.86 -14.59
C CYS A 512 9.27 -4.13 -15.24
N LEU A 513 9.37 -5.09 -16.17
CA LEU A 513 10.66 -5.61 -16.62
C LEU A 513 11.53 -4.59 -17.39
N LEU A 514 10.93 -3.85 -18.34
CA LEU A 514 11.66 -2.84 -19.11
C LEU A 514 12.05 -1.64 -18.24
N PRO A 515 11.16 -1.07 -17.39
CA PRO A 515 11.56 -0.05 -16.42
C PRO A 515 12.66 -0.51 -15.46
N SER A 516 12.60 -1.76 -14.96
CA SER A 516 13.63 -2.32 -14.09
C SER A 516 14.99 -2.45 -14.76
N LEU A 517 15.04 -2.76 -16.07
CA LEU A 517 16.31 -2.86 -16.80
C LEU A 517 17.13 -1.57 -16.70
N GLN A 518 16.47 -0.40 -16.73
CA GLN A 518 17.12 0.92 -16.64
C GLN A 518 17.87 1.16 -15.32
N LEU A 519 17.50 0.42 -14.28
CA LEU A 519 18.06 0.50 -12.93
C LEU A 519 19.04 -0.66 -12.64
N VAL A 520 19.21 -1.61 -13.56
CA VAL A 520 20.22 -2.66 -13.41
C VAL A 520 21.57 -2.12 -13.93
N PRO A 521 22.63 -2.11 -13.11
CA PRO A 521 23.95 -1.72 -13.59
C PRO A 521 24.42 -2.74 -14.63
N ALA A 522 25.03 -2.26 -15.72
CA ALA A 522 25.38 -2.99 -16.94
C ALA A 522 25.48 -4.52 -16.80
N ASN A 523 24.36 -5.22 -17.03
CA ASN A 523 24.25 -6.67 -16.95
C ASN A 523 23.58 -7.26 -18.20
N PRO A 524 24.38 -7.69 -19.21
CA PRO A 524 23.86 -8.25 -20.46
C PRO A 524 22.98 -9.50 -20.27
N ALA A 525 23.17 -10.27 -19.19
CA ALA A 525 22.40 -11.49 -18.95
C ALA A 525 20.92 -11.18 -18.67
N VAL A 526 20.64 -10.07 -17.97
CA VAL A 526 19.28 -9.60 -17.72
C VAL A 526 18.60 -9.21 -19.04
N GLY A 527 19.29 -8.43 -19.88
CA GLY A 527 18.78 -8.05 -21.20
C GLY A 527 18.51 -9.26 -22.10
N GLN A 528 19.34 -10.29 -22.02
CA GLN A 528 19.13 -11.53 -22.76
C GLN A 528 17.87 -12.30 -22.29
N GLU A 529 17.62 -12.40 -21.00
CA GLU A 529 16.42 -13.09 -20.49
C GLU A 529 15.13 -12.31 -20.80
N ILE A 530 15.17 -10.98 -20.76
CA ILE A 530 14.07 -10.12 -21.24
C ILE A 530 13.84 -10.36 -22.74
N TRP A 531 14.91 -10.45 -23.53
CA TRP A 531 14.81 -10.75 -24.96
C TRP A 531 14.19 -12.12 -25.25
N GLU A 532 14.47 -13.15 -24.44
CA GLU A 532 13.85 -14.47 -24.60
C GLU A 532 12.32 -14.45 -24.42
N VAL A 533 11.77 -13.44 -23.75
CA VAL A 533 10.32 -13.20 -23.65
C VAL A 533 9.86 -12.33 -24.82
N MET A 534 10.54 -11.22 -25.07
CA MET A 534 10.19 -10.25 -26.13
C MET A 534 10.17 -10.89 -27.52
N ASN A 535 11.12 -11.77 -27.84
CA ASN A 535 11.23 -12.37 -29.16
C ASN A 535 10.06 -13.31 -29.53
N LEU A 536 9.23 -13.70 -28.56
CA LEU A 536 8.00 -14.47 -28.76
C LEU A 536 6.83 -13.60 -29.23
N LEU A 537 6.92 -12.28 -29.03
CA LEU A 537 5.91 -11.31 -29.43
C LEU A 537 6.14 -10.86 -30.88
N PRO A 538 5.06 -10.59 -31.63
CA PRO A 538 5.17 -9.93 -32.94
C PRO A 538 5.87 -8.58 -32.84
N TYR A 539 6.66 -8.21 -33.86
CA TYR A 539 7.44 -6.96 -33.83
C TYR A 539 6.57 -5.72 -33.63
N GLU A 540 5.31 -5.73 -34.10
CA GLU A 540 4.37 -4.61 -33.91
C GLU A 540 4.10 -4.35 -32.42
N VAL A 541 4.05 -5.41 -31.62
CA VAL A 541 3.89 -5.32 -30.17
C VAL A 541 5.16 -4.81 -29.52
N ARG A 542 6.31 -5.38 -29.88
CA ARG A 542 7.61 -4.97 -29.33
C ARG A 542 7.82 -3.46 -29.52
N TYR A 543 7.52 -2.97 -30.72
CA TYR A 543 7.71 -1.55 -31.06
C TYR A 543 6.68 -0.65 -30.37
N ARG A 544 5.45 -1.12 -30.16
CA ARG A 544 4.49 -0.40 -29.33
C ARG A 544 5.00 -0.28 -27.89
N LEU A 545 5.50 -1.38 -27.31
CA LEU A 545 6.08 -1.38 -25.97
C LEU A 545 7.27 -0.42 -25.86
N TYR A 546 8.17 -0.40 -26.85
CA TYR A 546 9.29 0.57 -26.86
C TYR A 546 8.81 2.03 -26.91
N GLY A 547 7.75 2.32 -27.66
CA GLY A 547 7.18 3.67 -27.71
C GLY A 547 6.40 4.07 -26.45
N GLU A 548 5.79 3.11 -25.74
CA GLU A 548 5.10 3.33 -24.46
C GLU A 548 6.11 3.51 -23.32
N TRP A 549 7.18 2.70 -23.31
CA TRP A 549 8.25 2.71 -22.29
C TRP A 549 8.80 4.11 -22.02
N GLU A 550 8.94 4.96 -23.04
CA GLU A 550 9.51 6.29 -22.87
C GLU A 550 8.62 7.27 -22.10
N LYS A 551 7.28 7.15 -22.22
CA LYS A 551 6.31 8.12 -21.68
C LYS A 551 6.07 7.96 -20.18
N ASP A 552 6.09 6.72 -19.70
CA ASP A 552 5.76 6.41 -18.31
C ASP A 552 6.93 6.68 -17.35
N ASP A 553 8.16 6.64 -17.86
CA ASP A 553 9.40 6.90 -17.14
C ASP A 553 9.54 8.32 -16.57
N GLU A 554 8.87 9.32 -17.17
CA GLU A 554 8.99 10.73 -16.74
C GLU A 554 8.42 10.98 -15.33
N ARG A 555 7.60 10.06 -14.83
CA ARG A 555 6.93 10.19 -13.53
C ARG A 555 7.76 9.65 -12.36
N ASN A 556 8.73 8.77 -12.61
CA ASN A 556 9.55 8.18 -11.56
C ASN A 556 10.91 8.90 -11.48
N PRO A 557 11.24 9.56 -10.34
CA PRO A 557 12.49 10.31 -10.22
C PRO A 557 13.76 9.47 -10.43
N VAL A 558 13.75 8.20 -10.04
CA VAL A 558 14.90 7.30 -10.10
C VAL A 558 15.20 6.89 -11.53
N VAL A 559 14.14 6.51 -12.26
CA VAL A 559 14.24 6.13 -13.66
C VAL A 559 14.66 7.35 -14.50
N LEU A 560 14.09 8.52 -14.22
CA LEU A 560 14.50 9.76 -14.86
C LEU A 560 15.98 10.08 -14.61
N ALA A 561 16.45 9.96 -13.36
CA ALA A 561 17.86 10.17 -13.02
C ALA A 561 18.78 9.20 -13.79
N ALA A 562 18.45 7.90 -13.81
CA ALA A 562 19.20 6.89 -14.56
C ALA A 562 19.29 7.23 -16.06
N ARG A 563 18.19 7.68 -16.67
CA ARG A 563 18.15 8.11 -18.08
C ARG A 563 19.01 9.33 -18.33
N GLN A 564 18.92 10.37 -17.51
CA GLN A 564 19.72 11.59 -17.70
C GLN A 564 21.22 11.32 -17.51
N THR A 565 21.60 10.49 -16.53
CA THR A 565 22.97 10.03 -16.33
C THR A 565 23.47 9.25 -17.54
N ALA A 566 22.72 8.25 -18.02
CA ALA A 566 23.08 7.47 -19.20
C ALA A 566 23.24 8.35 -20.47
N LYS A 567 22.35 9.34 -20.65
CA LYS A 567 22.42 10.31 -21.76
C LYS A 567 23.68 11.18 -21.69
N LEU A 568 23.99 11.68 -20.50
CA LEU A 568 25.17 12.50 -20.24
C LEU A 568 26.46 11.71 -20.51
N ASP A 569 26.57 10.50 -19.96
CA ASP A 569 27.76 9.65 -20.12
C ASP A 569 27.93 9.19 -21.57
N THR A 570 26.83 8.88 -22.26
CA THR A 570 26.86 8.57 -23.70
C THR A 570 27.46 9.72 -24.48
N ARG A 571 27.03 10.97 -24.21
CA ARG A 571 27.61 12.16 -24.87
C ARG A 571 29.09 12.34 -24.55
N ARG A 572 29.51 12.10 -23.31
CA ARG A 572 30.93 12.18 -22.90
C ARG A 572 31.78 11.17 -23.67
N ILE A 573 31.32 9.92 -23.81
CA ILE A 573 32.02 8.88 -24.57
C ILE A 573 32.09 9.24 -26.06
N LEU A 574 30.96 9.63 -26.66
CA LEU A 574 30.88 9.93 -28.10
C LEU A 574 31.81 11.09 -28.52
N LYS A 575 32.01 12.09 -27.66
CA LYS A 575 32.96 13.20 -27.93
C LYS A 575 34.40 12.72 -28.14
N ARG A 576 34.76 11.54 -27.65
CA ARG A 576 36.13 11.00 -27.71
C ARG A 576 36.21 9.71 -28.54
N LEU A 577 35.10 9.21 -29.08
CA LEU A 577 35.06 7.94 -29.79
C LEU A 577 35.76 8.05 -31.15
N ALA A 578 36.89 7.36 -31.30
CA ALA A 578 37.68 7.29 -32.52
C ALA A 578 38.17 5.84 -32.77
N LYS A 579 38.76 5.60 -33.94
CA LYS A 579 39.29 4.26 -34.29
C LYS A 579 40.39 3.78 -33.32
N GLU A 580 41.19 4.70 -32.79
CA GLU A 580 42.33 4.40 -31.91
C GLU A 580 41.91 3.89 -30.53
N ASN A 581 40.82 4.42 -29.97
CA ASN A 581 40.30 4.09 -28.64
C ASN A 581 38.97 3.31 -28.69
N LEU A 582 38.66 2.72 -29.84
CA LEU A 582 37.43 1.99 -30.13
C LEU A 582 37.15 0.84 -29.15
N LYS A 583 38.17 0.05 -28.79
CA LYS A 583 37.98 -1.12 -27.91
C LYS A 583 37.51 -0.72 -26.49
N PRO A 584 38.22 0.17 -25.76
CA PRO A 584 37.78 0.56 -24.41
C PRO A 584 36.48 1.36 -24.45
N LEU A 585 36.36 2.37 -25.31
CA LEU A 585 35.17 3.22 -25.36
C LEU A 585 33.96 2.48 -25.94
N GLY A 586 34.16 1.62 -26.94
CA GLY A 586 33.07 0.80 -27.51
C GLY A 586 32.50 -0.21 -26.53
N ARG A 587 33.32 -0.80 -25.65
CA ARG A 587 32.81 -1.62 -24.53
C ARG A 587 32.03 -0.78 -23.52
N MET A 588 32.43 0.47 -23.29
CA MET A 588 31.72 1.37 -22.40
C MET A 588 30.36 1.79 -22.97
N VAL A 589 30.30 2.09 -24.28
CA VAL A 589 29.04 2.32 -25.01
C VAL A 589 28.11 1.12 -24.84
N ALA A 590 28.62 -0.09 -25.03
CA ALA A 590 27.82 -1.30 -24.86
C ALA A 590 27.34 -1.48 -23.41
N LYS A 591 28.19 -1.27 -22.40
CA LYS A 591 27.77 -1.30 -20.99
C LYS A 591 26.62 -0.34 -20.70
N LEU A 592 26.70 0.89 -21.21
CA LEU A 592 25.61 1.87 -21.08
C LEU A 592 24.35 1.38 -21.81
N ALA A 593 24.49 0.84 -23.03
CA ALA A 593 23.37 0.32 -23.80
C ALA A 593 22.71 -0.92 -23.15
N HIS A 594 23.48 -1.77 -22.46
CA HIS A 594 22.93 -2.91 -21.73
C HIS A 594 22.07 -2.48 -20.53
N ALA A 595 22.36 -1.34 -19.92
CA ALA A 595 21.57 -0.78 -18.83
C ALA A 595 20.39 0.06 -19.34
N ASN A 596 20.65 0.98 -20.27
CA ASN A 596 19.68 1.97 -20.74
C ASN A 596 19.63 2.01 -22.28
N PRO A 597 19.18 0.94 -22.95
CA PRO A 597 19.33 0.77 -24.40
C PRO A 597 18.62 1.88 -25.19
N MET A 598 17.36 2.17 -24.85
CA MET A 598 16.55 3.15 -25.57
C MET A 598 17.18 4.55 -25.53
N THR A 599 17.53 5.05 -24.35
CA THR A 599 18.12 6.38 -24.17
C THR A 599 19.50 6.50 -24.83
N VAL A 600 20.34 5.47 -24.68
CA VAL A 600 21.71 5.45 -25.23
C VAL A 600 21.69 5.40 -26.75
N LEU A 601 20.95 4.46 -27.34
CA LEU A 601 20.89 4.28 -28.80
C LEU A 601 20.27 5.50 -29.49
N ARG A 602 19.20 6.08 -28.93
CA ARG A 602 18.62 7.35 -29.40
C ARG A 602 19.64 8.48 -29.39
N THR A 603 20.39 8.62 -28.31
CA THR A 603 21.42 9.66 -28.18
C THR A 603 22.52 9.48 -29.21
N ILE A 604 22.94 8.23 -29.46
CA ILE A 604 23.95 7.90 -30.47
C ILE A 604 23.44 8.21 -31.88
N VAL A 605 22.23 7.78 -32.23
CA VAL A 605 21.64 8.03 -33.55
C VAL A 605 21.49 9.54 -33.81
N HIS A 606 21.05 10.31 -32.81
CA HIS A 606 20.97 11.77 -32.93
C HIS A 606 22.34 12.43 -33.21
N GLN A 607 23.39 11.90 -32.60
CA GLN A 607 24.76 12.38 -32.81
C GLN A 607 25.23 12.02 -34.23
N ILE A 608 24.90 10.82 -34.73
CA ILE A 608 25.24 10.37 -36.10
C ILE A 608 24.52 11.17 -37.18
N GLU A 609 23.25 11.53 -36.96
CA GLU A 609 22.49 12.40 -37.87
C GLU A 609 23.21 13.74 -38.11
N SER A 610 23.98 14.22 -37.12
CA SER A 610 24.69 15.50 -37.19
C SER A 610 26.13 15.36 -37.70
N TYR A 611 26.81 14.23 -37.45
CA TYR A 611 28.22 14.03 -37.82
C TYR A 611 28.45 12.67 -38.49
N ARG A 612 28.55 12.69 -39.83
CA ARG A 612 28.72 11.50 -40.68
C ARG A 612 30.02 10.73 -40.40
N ASP A 613 31.09 11.41 -40.01
CA ASP A 613 32.41 10.79 -39.78
C ASP A 613 32.42 9.80 -38.60
N MET A 614 31.46 9.91 -37.67
CA MET A 614 31.35 9.00 -36.53
C MET A 614 30.70 7.66 -36.90
N ILE A 615 30.13 7.51 -38.10
CA ILE A 615 29.42 6.29 -38.52
C ILE A 615 30.33 5.06 -38.38
N SER A 616 31.54 5.09 -38.94
CA SER A 616 32.45 3.93 -38.90
C SER A 616 32.84 3.55 -37.46
N PRO A 617 33.35 4.48 -36.61
CA PRO A 617 33.64 4.17 -35.22
C PRO A 617 32.44 3.64 -34.42
N VAL A 618 31.24 4.19 -34.62
CA VAL A 618 30.04 3.73 -33.91
C VAL A 618 29.60 2.34 -34.37
N VAL A 619 29.54 2.11 -35.68
CA VAL A 619 29.23 0.78 -36.24
C VAL A 619 30.25 -0.25 -35.77
N ASP A 620 31.51 0.15 -35.56
CA ASP A 620 32.52 -0.72 -34.97
C ASP A 620 32.30 -0.99 -33.47
N ALA A 621 31.86 0.01 -32.71
CA ALA A 621 31.54 -0.12 -31.29
C ALA A 621 30.32 -1.03 -31.06
N PHE A 622 29.36 -1.05 -31.98
CA PHE A 622 28.12 -1.82 -31.88
C PHE A 622 28.33 -3.33 -31.92
N LYS A 623 29.55 -3.81 -32.20
CA LYS A 623 29.92 -5.23 -32.10
C LYS A 623 29.55 -5.87 -30.75
N TYR A 624 29.55 -5.08 -29.69
CA TYR A 624 29.30 -5.55 -28.32
C TYR A 624 27.82 -5.51 -27.92
N LEU A 625 26.91 -5.08 -28.80
CA LEU A 625 25.49 -5.02 -28.50
C LEU A 625 24.81 -6.40 -28.53
N THR A 626 23.73 -6.52 -27.77
CA THR A 626 22.84 -7.71 -27.73
C THR A 626 21.73 -7.64 -28.77
N GLN A 627 20.98 -8.74 -28.97
CA GLN A 627 19.86 -8.76 -29.90
C GLN A 627 18.73 -7.81 -29.50
N LEU A 628 18.49 -7.63 -28.19
CA LEU A 628 17.53 -6.66 -27.67
C LEU A 628 17.88 -5.24 -28.13
N GLU A 629 19.14 -4.86 -28.01
CA GLU A 629 19.63 -3.54 -28.42
C GLU A 629 19.54 -3.35 -29.94
N TYR A 630 19.80 -4.38 -30.75
CA TYR A 630 19.61 -4.28 -32.20
C TYR A 630 18.13 -4.07 -32.59
N ASP A 631 17.19 -4.74 -31.91
CA ASP A 631 15.75 -4.58 -32.15
C ASP A 631 15.26 -3.18 -31.73
N ILE A 632 15.73 -2.69 -30.58
CA ILE A 632 15.47 -1.31 -30.12
C ILE A 632 16.09 -0.29 -31.07
N LEU A 633 17.28 -0.55 -31.60
CA LEU A 633 17.94 0.34 -32.55
C LEU A 633 17.15 0.47 -33.86
N GLU A 634 16.59 -0.64 -34.40
CA GLU A 634 15.71 -0.57 -35.56
C GLU A 634 14.48 0.31 -35.28
N HIS A 635 13.86 0.13 -34.11
CA HIS A 635 12.74 0.98 -33.67
C HIS A 635 13.13 2.46 -33.59
N VAL A 636 14.28 2.79 -32.99
CA VAL A 636 14.80 4.16 -32.91
C VAL A 636 14.99 4.75 -34.32
N VAL A 637 15.57 3.99 -35.26
CA VAL A 637 15.76 4.47 -36.65
C VAL A 637 14.42 4.77 -37.33
N ILE A 638 13.43 3.89 -37.18
CA ILE A 638 12.07 4.11 -37.72
C ILE A 638 11.43 5.33 -37.07
N GLU A 639 11.57 5.50 -35.76
CA GLU A 639 11.08 6.66 -35.04
C GLU A 639 11.73 7.95 -35.56
N ARG A 640 13.04 7.94 -35.83
CA ARG A 640 13.72 9.07 -36.45
C ARG A 640 13.23 9.32 -37.88
N LEU A 641 12.87 8.32 -38.66
CA LEU A 641 12.29 8.56 -39.99
C LEU A 641 10.87 9.14 -39.88
N ALA A 642 10.09 8.66 -38.91
CA ALA A 642 8.69 9.04 -38.72
C ALA A 642 8.48 10.38 -38.00
N GLN A 643 9.51 10.95 -37.36
CA GLN A 643 9.38 12.18 -36.58
C GLN A 643 8.94 13.36 -37.46
N GLY A 644 7.76 13.91 -37.16
CA GLY A 644 7.23 15.09 -37.84
C GLY A 644 8.04 16.36 -37.56
N GLY A 645 7.88 17.36 -38.44
CA GLY A 645 8.53 18.66 -38.31
C GLY A 645 9.99 18.71 -38.76
N ARG A 646 10.49 17.65 -39.42
CA ARG A 646 11.80 17.63 -40.07
C ARG A 646 11.66 17.52 -41.57
N ASP A 647 12.14 18.53 -42.28
CA ASP A 647 12.16 18.50 -43.74
C ASP A 647 13.18 17.47 -44.22
N LYS A 648 12.69 16.60 -45.12
CA LYS A 648 13.49 15.50 -45.70
C LYS A 648 14.37 16.01 -46.85
N LEU A 649 14.00 17.15 -47.44
CA LEU A 649 14.74 17.87 -48.46
C LEU A 649 15.36 19.12 -47.85
N LYS A 650 16.45 19.61 -48.45
CA LYS A 650 17.01 20.93 -48.14
C LYS A 650 16.07 22.02 -48.65
N ASP A 651 16.32 23.27 -48.23
CA ASP A 651 15.58 24.46 -48.66
C ASP A 651 15.53 24.61 -50.20
N ASP A 652 16.52 24.05 -50.90
CA ASP A 652 16.57 24.01 -52.37
C ASP A 652 15.47 23.15 -53.02
N GLY A 653 14.76 22.30 -52.25
CA GLY A 653 13.72 21.39 -52.73
C GLY A 653 14.20 20.22 -53.59
N LEU A 654 15.48 20.17 -53.95
CA LEU A 654 16.07 19.13 -54.82
C LEU A 654 16.98 18.17 -54.05
N ASN A 655 17.81 18.70 -53.15
CA ASN A 655 18.79 17.91 -52.41
C ASN A 655 18.16 17.26 -51.18
N LEU A 656 18.55 16.02 -50.89
CA LEU A 656 18.18 15.38 -49.62
C LEU A 656 18.85 16.11 -48.45
N SER A 657 18.15 16.16 -47.33
CA SER A 657 18.68 16.66 -46.07
C SER A 657 19.88 15.84 -45.58
N ASP A 658 20.86 16.52 -44.96
CA ASP A 658 22.12 15.89 -44.53
C ASP A 658 21.89 14.84 -43.42
N TRP A 659 20.89 15.07 -42.57
CA TRP A 659 20.51 14.12 -41.52
C TRP A 659 19.97 12.81 -42.10
N LEU A 660 19.14 12.88 -43.14
CA LEU A 660 18.54 11.71 -43.78
C LEU A 660 19.59 10.90 -44.54
N GLN A 661 20.49 11.58 -45.26
CA GLN A 661 21.62 10.93 -45.93
C GLN A 661 22.55 10.25 -44.92
N SER A 662 22.86 10.91 -43.81
CA SER A 662 23.71 10.35 -42.75
C SER A 662 23.06 9.13 -42.08
N LEU A 663 21.76 9.20 -41.80
CA LEU A 663 20.98 8.10 -41.23
C LEU A 663 20.91 6.90 -42.19
N ALA A 664 20.65 7.13 -43.48
CA ALA A 664 20.65 6.08 -44.51
C ALA A 664 22.02 5.41 -44.61
N SER A 665 23.09 6.22 -44.71
CA SER A 665 24.48 5.75 -44.74
C SER A 665 24.81 4.92 -43.50
N PHE A 666 24.43 5.37 -42.31
CA PHE A 666 24.64 4.66 -41.06
C PHE A 666 23.97 3.28 -41.07
N TRP A 667 22.68 3.24 -41.39
CA TRP A 667 21.90 2.01 -41.40
C TRP A 667 22.44 0.99 -42.42
N GLY A 668 22.79 1.46 -43.63
CA GLY A 668 23.42 0.63 -44.65
C GLY A 668 24.74 0.00 -44.21
N HIS A 669 25.63 0.77 -43.56
CA HIS A 669 26.90 0.26 -43.03
C HIS A 669 26.69 -0.75 -41.90
N LEU A 670 25.70 -0.50 -41.03
CA LEU A 670 25.39 -1.36 -39.90
C LEU A 670 24.84 -2.71 -40.40
N CYS A 671 23.83 -2.73 -41.27
CA CYS A 671 23.23 -3.96 -41.78
C CYS A 671 24.18 -4.77 -42.65
N LYS A 672 25.12 -4.11 -43.37
CA LYS A 672 26.21 -4.79 -44.07
C LYS A 672 27.11 -5.57 -43.12
N LYS A 673 27.39 -4.99 -41.95
CA LYS A 673 28.32 -5.57 -40.96
C LYS A 673 27.64 -6.60 -40.06
N TYR A 674 26.36 -6.42 -39.75
CA TYR A 674 25.57 -7.28 -38.88
C TYR A 674 24.33 -7.80 -39.62
N PRO A 675 24.44 -8.87 -40.43
CA PRO A 675 23.33 -9.40 -41.23
C PRO A 675 22.21 -10.05 -40.39
N SER A 676 22.41 -10.24 -39.09
CA SER A 676 21.42 -10.80 -38.15
C SER A 676 20.37 -9.80 -37.69
N MET A 677 20.44 -8.54 -38.14
CA MET A 677 19.42 -7.54 -37.85
C MET A 677 18.11 -7.89 -38.54
N GLU A 678 17.00 -7.77 -37.81
CA GLU A 678 15.67 -7.81 -38.41
C GLU A 678 15.49 -6.54 -39.25
N LEU A 679 14.82 -6.66 -40.42
CA LEU A 679 14.53 -5.53 -41.32
C LEU A 679 13.04 -5.40 -41.60
N ARG A 680 12.23 -6.23 -40.95
CA ARG A 680 10.81 -6.35 -41.21
C ARG A 680 10.07 -5.07 -40.86
N GLY A 681 10.40 -4.47 -39.72
CA GLY A 681 9.80 -3.22 -39.26
C GLY A 681 10.09 -2.09 -40.22
N LEU A 682 11.36 -1.94 -40.64
CA LEU A 682 11.77 -0.90 -41.57
C LEU A 682 11.09 -1.04 -42.94
N PHE A 683 11.06 -2.25 -43.50
CA PHE A 683 10.42 -2.43 -44.81
C PHE A 683 8.90 -2.21 -44.75
N GLN A 684 8.24 -2.62 -43.67
CA GLN A 684 6.82 -2.31 -43.49
C GLN A 684 6.58 -0.80 -43.40
N TYR A 685 7.45 -0.06 -42.69
CA TYR A 685 7.40 1.40 -42.63
C TYR A 685 7.54 2.03 -44.02
N LEU A 686 8.57 1.66 -44.78
CA LEU A 686 8.79 2.18 -46.13
C LEU A 686 7.62 1.85 -47.07
N GLY A 687 7.11 0.61 -47.01
CA GLY A 687 5.93 0.20 -47.79
C GLY A 687 4.69 1.04 -47.44
N ASN A 688 4.48 1.35 -46.16
CA ASN A 688 3.38 2.21 -45.72
C ASN A 688 3.55 3.66 -46.20
N GLN A 689 4.77 4.19 -46.25
CA GLN A 689 5.05 5.54 -46.73
C GLN A 689 4.85 5.67 -48.24
N LEU A 690 5.24 4.64 -49.00
CA LEU A 690 4.95 4.54 -50.43
C LEU A 690 3.46 4.52 -50.71
N LYS A 691 2.68 3.77 -49.93
CA LYS A 691 1.20 3.77 -50.03
C LYS A 691 0.59 5.14 -49.74
N LYS A 692 1.26 5.99 -48.95
CA LYS A 692 0.86 7.38 -48.69
C LYS A 692 1.37 8.37 -49.77
N GLY A 693 2.08 7.91 -50.80
CA GLY A 693 2.68 8.74 -51.83
C GLY A 693 3.97 9.45 -51.41
N GLN A 694 4.56 9.10 -50.26
CA GLN A 694 5.83 9.65 -49.79
C GLN A 694 7.00 8.73 -50.17
N GLY A 695 7.78 9.11 -51.19
CA GLY A 695 8.87 8.29 -51.73
C GLY A 695 10.28 8.67 -51.28
N ILE A 696 10.47 9.83 -50.62
CA ILE A 696 11.81 10.39 -50.35
C ILE A 696 12.65 9.46 -49.47
N GLU A 697 12.03 8.72 -48.55
CA GLU A 697 12.71 7.80 -47.64
C GLU A 697 13.21 6.52 -48.32
N LEU A 698 12.88 6.28 -49.60
CA LEU A 698 13.46 5.18 -50.38
C LEU A 698 14.98 5.27 -50.49
N VAL A 699 15.58 6.43 -50.23
CA VAL A 699 17.05 6.54 -50.12
C VAL A 699 17.63 5.57 -49.10
N VAL A 700 16.90 5.26 -48.02
CA VAL A 700 17.32 4.28 -47.00
C VAL A 700 17.39 2.88 -47.62
N LEU A 701 16.38 2.52 -48.43
CA LEU A 701 16.37 1.25 -49.15
C LEU A 701 17.47 1.19 -50.20
N GLN A 702 17.68 2.28 -50.94
CA GLN A 702 18.74 2.39 -51.94
C GLN A 702 20.11 2.14 -51.31
N GLU A 703 20.42 2.82 -50.20
CA GLU A 703 21.69 2.66 -49.50
C GLU A 703 21.85 1.25 -48.92
N LEU A 704 20.79 0.65 -48.36
CA LEU A 704 20.79 -0.74 -47.91
C LEU A 704 21.15 -1.71 -49.03
N VAL A 705 20.51 -1.58 -50.20
CA VAL A 705 20.78 -2.43 -51.36
C VAL A 705 22.21 -2.22 -51.86
N GLN A 706 22.66 -0.98 -51.97
CA GLN A 706 24.03 -0.65 -52.39
C GLN A 706 25.07 -1.27 -51.45
N GLN A 707 24.90 -1.14 -50.13
CA GLN A 707 25.88 -1.62 -49.15
C GLN A 707 25.85 -3.14 -48.96
N MET A 708 24.67 -3.76 -48.90
CA MET A 708 24.52 -5.19 -48.61
C MET A 708 24.69 -6.07 -49.86
N ALA A 709 24.10 -5.67 -50.99
CA ALA A 709 24.20 -6.42 -52.24
C ALA A 709 25.43 -6.03 -53.07
N ASN A 710 26.16 -4.99 -52.65
CA ASN A 710 27.29 -4.41 -53.39
C ASN A 710 26.91 -4.10 -54.85
N VAL A 711 25.66 -3.69 -55.07
CA VAL A 711 25.15 -3.27 -56.38
C VAL A 711 25.57 -1.81 -56.55
N GLN A 712 26.76 -1.60 -57.10
CA GLN A 712 27.22 -0.27 -57.48
C GLN A 712 26.58 0.11 -58.81
N TYR A 713 25.90 1.24 -58.82
CA TYR A 713 25.41 1.83 -60.07
C TYR A 713 26.62 2.29 -60.89
N THR A 714 26.91 1.58 -61.97
CA THR A 714 28.07 1.84 -62.83
C THR A 714 27.60 2.69 -64.01
N GLU A 715 27.60 4.02 -63.84
CA GLU A 715 27.19 4.96 -64.90
C GLU A 715 28.19 5.02 -66.05
N ASN A 716 29.48 4.83 -65.76
CA ASN A 716 30.58 5.00 -66.70
C ASN A 716 31.27 3.66 -66.97
N LEU A 717 30.58 2.74 -67.66
CA LEU A 717 31.21 1.53 -68.19
C LEU A 717 31.95 1.88 -69.50
N THR A 718 33.17 1.37 -69.66
CA THR A 718 33.85 1.44 -70.96
C THR A 718 33.15 0.54 -71.98
N GLU A 719 33.33 0.79 -73.29
CA GLU A 719 32.77 -0.08 -74.35
C GLU A 719 33.22 -1.54 -74.18
N GLU A 720 34.48 -1.77 -73.80
CA GLU A 720 35.01 -3.10 -73.51
C GLU A 720 34.30 -3.77 -72.32
N GLN A 721 33.93 -3.00 -71.28
CA GLN A 721 33.18 -3.52 -70.14
C GLN A 721 31.72 -3.81 -70.50
N LEU A 722 31.10 -3.00 -71.37
CA LEU A 722 29.75 -3.24 -71.89
C LEU A 722 29.70 -4.51 -72.75
N ASP A 723 30.65 -4.69 -73.65
CA ASP A 723 30.78 -5.92 -74.46
C ASP A 723 31.01 -7.13 -73.57
N ALA A 724 31.83 -6.98 -72.53
CA ALA A 724 32.08 -8.04 -71.58
C ALA A 724 30.83 -8.42 -70.73
N MET A 725 29.93 -7.45 -70.47
CA MET A 725 28.65 -7.68 -69.82
C MET A 725 27.65 -8.46 -70.71
N ALA A 726 27.81 -8.44 -72.03
CA ALA A 726 27.03 -9.26 -72.96
C ALA A 726 27.54 -10.72 -73.07
N GLY A 727 28.74 -11.00 -72.58
CA GLY A 727 29.40 -12.33 -72.62
C GLY A 727 28.82 -13.37 -71.66
N SER A 728 29.53 -14.50 -71.51
CA SER A 728 29.19 -15.59 -70.57
C SER A 728 29.34 -15.16 -69.10
N GLU A 729 28.77 -15.92 -68.15
CA GLU A 729 28.84 -15.60 -66.71
C GLU A 729 30.27 -15.35 -66.19
N THR A 730 31.25 -16.09 -66.71
CA THR A 730 32.68 -15.91 -66.36
C THR A 730 33.21 -14.56 -66.83
N LEU A 731 32.80 -14.11 -68.01
CA LEU A 731 33.23 -12.87 -68.63
C LEU A 731 32.55 -11.65 -67.99
N ARG A 732 31.25 -11.78 -67.63
CA ARG A 732 30.52 -10.81 -66.80
C ARG A 732 31.13 -10.69 -65.41
N TYR A 733 31.54 -11.81 -64.81
CA TYR A 733 32.21 -11.81 -63.50
C TYR A 733 33.54 -11.06 -63.58
N GLN A 734 34.38 -11.31 -64.60
CA GLN A 734 35.64 -10.59 -64.80
C GLN A 734 35.41 -9.09 -65.04
N ALA A 735 34.44 -8.72 -65.89
CA ALA A 735 34.09 -7.32 -66.18
C ALA A 735 33.64 -6.54 -64.93
N THR A 736 32.91 -7.21 -64.03
CA THR A 736 32.42 -6.61 -62.77
C THR A 736 33.42 -6.72 -61.61
N SER A 737 34.48 -7.53 -61.73
CA SER A 737 35.45 -7.78 -60.65
C SER A 737 36.67 -6.86 -60.68
N PHE A 738 36.79 -5.95 -61.65
CA PHE A 738 37.81 -4.89 -61.63
C PHE A 738 37.47 -3.85 -60.56
N GLY A 739 37.71 -4.20 -59.28
CA GLY A 739 37.61 -3.28 -58.15
C GLY A 739 37.11 -3.90 -56.84
N VAL A 740 36.25 -4.92 -56.85
CA VAL A 740 35.69 -5.52 -55.62
C VAL A 740 35.32 -7.00 -55.83
N THR A 741 35.83 -7.87 -54.96
CA THR A 741 35.47 -9.29 -54.91
C THR A 741 34.00 -9.47 -54.53
N ARG A 742 33.22 -10.10 -55.41
CA ARG A 742 31.78 -10.38 -55.21
C ARG A 742 31.58 -11.61 -54.29
N ASN A 743 32.10 -11.57 -53.07
CA ASN A 743 32.08 -12.71 -52.14
C ASN A 743 30.97 -12.65 -51.08
N ASN A 744 29.76 -12.18 -51.45
CA ASN A 744 28.66 -11.89 -50.52
C ASN A 744 27.38 -12.72 -50.75
N LYS A 745 27.47 -13.96 -51.26
CA LYS A 745 26.28 -14.82 -51.40
C LYS A 745 25.52 -15.01 -50.07
N VAL A 746 26.21 -14.92 -48.93
CA VAL A 746 25.62 -15.03 -47.58
C VAL A 746 24.88 -13.75 -47.16
N SER A 747 25.38 -12.57 -47.52
CA SER A 747 24.83 -11.26 -47.14
C SER A 747 23.56 -10.86 -47.91
N MET A 748 23.31 -11.50 -49.06
CA MET A 748 22.12 -11.27 -49.90
C MET A 748 20.89 -12.09 -49.49
N LEU A 749 21.07 -13.19 -48.76
CA LEU A 749 19.97 -14.06 -48.29
C LEU A 749 18.94 -13.33 -47.40
N PRO A 750 19.33 -12.45 -46.46
CA PRO A 750 18.38 -11.70 -45.64
C PRO A 750 17.59 -10.64 -46.43
N LEU A 751 18.06 -10.22 -47.61
CA LEU A 751 17.32 -9.30 -48.50
C LEU A 751 16.38 -10.05 -49.44
N SER A 752 16.71 -11.29 -49.80
CA SER A 752 15.87 -12.11 -50.69
C SER A 752 14.72 -12.82 -49.98
N VAL A 753 14.83 -13.16 -48.69
CA VAL A 753 13.72 -13.77 -47.93
C VAL A 753 12.54 -12.81 -47.68
N PRO A 754 12.74 -11.52 -47.36
CA PRO A 754 11.69 -10.51 -47.36
C PRO A 754 11.22 -10.14 -48.77
N SER A 755 12.01 -10.40 -49.83
CA SER A 755 11.67 -10.01 -51.21
C SER A 755 10.44 -10.71 -51.83
N ASN A 756 9.75 -11.57 -51.06
CA ASN A 756 8.31 -11.81 -51.27
C ASN A 756 7.43 -10.55 -51.07
N PHE A 757 8.04 -9.38 -50.83
CA PHE A 757 7.50 -8.03 -51.01
C PHE A 757 6.79 -7.81 -52.36
N SER A 758 7.06 -8.64 -53.38
CA SER A 758 6.30 -8.65 -54.64
C SER A 758 4.79 -8.85 -54.43
N LYS A 759 4.33 -9.49 -53.34
CA LYS A 759 2.90 -9.63 -53.02
C LYS A 759 2.27 -8.43 -52.29
N LEU A 760 3.07 -7.48 -51.77
CA LEU A 760 2.58 -6.36 -50.93
C LEU A 760 2.56 -5.00 -51.64
N CYS A 761 3.32 -4.85 -52.74
CA CYS A 761 3.37 -3.61 -53.54
C CYS A 761 2.62 -3.69 -54.88
N PHE A 762 2.24 -4.89 -55.34
CA PHE A 762 1.50 -5.11 -56.60
C PHE A 762 0.11 -5.73 -56.36
N ASN A 763 -0.65 -5.15 -55.41
CA ASN A 763 -2.10 -5.28 -55.34
C ASN A 763 -2.71 -3.94 -54.92
#